data_AF-A0A1F5C7Z8-F1
#
_entry.id   AF-A0A1F5C7Z8-F1
#
_cell.length_a   1.000
_cell.length_b   1.000
_cell.length_c   1.000
_cell.angle_alpha   90.00
_cell.angle_beta   90.00
_cell.angle_gamma   90.00
#
_symmetry.space_group_name_H-M   'P 1'
#
loop_
_entity.id
_entity.type
_entity.pdbx_description
1 polymer ?
#
loop_
_entity_poly.entity_id
_entity_poly.type
_entity_poly.pdbx_seq_one_letter_code
_entity_poly.pdbx_strand_id
1 'polypeptide(L)'
;DSPAGKIPSQDVEVSGDLLQVTSRLYWMTGDEDYKAWAFRLADHFMLHSNLLDRDKIGLRDHGSEIIGGLSEACVIAFHDDPQRWQKYRPRIRALLDRILEVGTNPDGLFYNAINPKTGEILSKGLADTWGYVYNAYLTISLLDEEPRYREAAARALSNIHKYKDYDWENGSADGYADSIESALNLLNRIPDESGFNWVDHSIQFLISKQRSDGILEGWHGDGNSARTALMWALEKTQGVTGSPWRDDLRLGAVRGPDGSLQVFLASDWPWSGKLCFDRPRHRAPMYLPLDYPRINQFPEWFTVGATQKYEVRSGEGPAQIVEGTDLYKFPVTIKPDEPLRLTVNFHQDPASPKPRSMKYASRSRQKAVAWQKELRRRFYGLLKLDDLVKAKIPFDPKVLLSEERRGYIRQEIELNSSPDRRIKAIVTLPRSGTPPYPAVVCIHGHGGSRYVVYDKSNVYKGFAAALAESGYVTIATDVGQHEVHETGRTLMGERLWDVKRCIDYLESMPDVDKTAIGCAGLSLGGEMAMWLAAMDERVAACVSSGFLTIMDQMEHDHCLCWKFDGLRELADFADIYSLVAPRPLQCQNGLAEPPTMFVVPLARRAMKEIRLIYSDMGKPDNVSLAVHRGEHEVDLPGLLEFFEKHLKKR
;
A
#
# COMPACT_ATOMS: atom_id res chain seq x y z
N ASP A 1 -14.59 -4.43 -30.60
CA ASP A 1 -15.08 -5.47 -29.68
C ASP A 1 -14.14 -6.68 -29.70
N SER A 2 -13.83 -7.26 -28.54
CA SER A 2 -13.10 -8.53 -28.42
C SER A 2 -13.93 -9.52 -27.57
N PRO A 3 -13.59 -10.82 -27.57
CA PRO A 3 -14.27 -11.80 -26.70
C PRO A 3 -14.16 -11.48 -25.19
N ALA A 4 -13.17 -10.68 -24.77
CA ALA A 4 -13.05 -10.20 -23.39
C ALA A 4 -13.87 -8.93 -23.11
N GLY A 5 -14.47 -8.32 -24.14
CA GLY A 5 -15.20 -7.05 -24.05
C GLY A 5 -14.58 -5.94 -24.91
N LYS A 6 -14.93 -4.69 -24.62
CA LYS A 6 -14.38 -3.53 -25.35
C LYS A 6 -12.94 -3.24 -24.89
N ILE A 7 -12.00 -3.39 -25.82
CA ILE A 7 -10.59 -3.00 -25.68
C ILE A 7 -10.28 -1.81 -26.60
N PRO A 8 -9.37 -0.90 -26.21
CA PRO A 8 -9.05 0.31 -26.95
C PRO A 8 -8.24 0.06 -28.24
N SER A 9 -7.46 -1.03 -28.30
CA SER A 9 -6.67 -1.41 -29.47
C SER A 9 -6.42 -2.92 -29.48
N GLN A 10 -6.12 -3.49 -30.66
CA GLN A 10 -5.54 -4.84 -30.84
C GLN A 10 -4.03 -4.79 -31.10
N ASP A 11 -3.49 -3.59 -31.28
CA ASP A 11 -2.08 -3.34 -31.38
C ASP A 11 -1.37 -3.74 -30.08
N VAL A 12 -0.27 -4.47 -30.20
CA VAL A 12 0.41 -5.10 -29.06
C VAL A 12 1.22 -4.10 -28.25
N GLU A 13 1.79 -3.09 -28.90
CA GLU A 13 2.53 -2.01 -28.23
C GLU A 13 1.54 -1.19 -27.40
N VAL A 14 0.50 -0.66 -28.04
CA VAL A 14 -0.54 0.14 -27.36
C VAL A 14 -1.18 -0.64 -26.21
N SER A 15 -1.49 -1.93 -26.43
CA SER A 15 -2.08 -2.77 -25.39
C SER A 15 -1.09 -3.10 -24.26
N GLY A 16 0.18 -3.29 -24.59
CA GLY A 16 1.26 -3.52 -23.66
C GLY A 16 1.47 -2.34 -22.73
N ASP A 17 1.53 -1.13 -23.28
CA ASP A 17 1.63 0.11 -22.51
C ASP A 17 0.44 0.31 -21.59
N LEU A 18 -0.77 0.12 -22.12
CA LEU A 18 -1.99 0.25 -21.31
C LEU A 18 -2.04 -0.80 -20.21
N LEU A 19 -1.58 -2.03 -20.44
CA LEU A 19 -1.47 -3.05 -19.41
C LEU A 19 -0.52 -2.61 -18.28
N GLN A 20 0.65 -2.07 -18.63
CA GLN A 20 1.62 -1.59 -17.64
C GLN A 20 1.04 -0.41 -16.85
N VAL A 21 0.47 0.60 -17.52
CA VAL A 21 -0.12 1.79 -16.88
C VAL A 21 -1.28 1.41 -15.97
N THR A 22 -2.24 0.63 -16.47
CA THR A 22 -3.42 0.23 -15.68
C THR A 22 -3.02 -0.68 -14.51
N SER A 23 -2.02 -1.54 -14.69
CA SER A 23 -1.55 -2.38 -13.58
C SER A 23 -0.92 -1.56 -12.46
N ARG A 24 -0.07 -0.59 -12.80
CA ARG A 24 0.59 0.29 -11.83
C ARG A 24 -0.41 1.24 -11.16
N LEU A 25 -1.33 1.84 -11.92
CA LEU A 25 -2.37 2.71 -11.37
C LEU A 25 -3.30 1.97 -10.41
N TYR A 26 -3.63 0.71 -10.67
CA TYR A 26 -4.39 -0.12 -9.73
C TYR A 26 -3.72 -0.18 -8.35
N TRP A 27 -2.41 -0.45 -8.31
CA TRP A 27 -1.68 -0.52 -7.06
C TRP A 27 -1.58 0.84 -6.37
N MET A 28 -1.25 1.89 -7.14
CA MET A 28 -1.08 3.25 -6.63
C MET A 28 -2.37 3.83 -6.01
N THR A 29 -3.51 3.56 -6.65
CA THR A 29 -4.79 4.19 -6.29
C THR A 29 -5.71 3.29 -5.50
N GLY A 30 -5.60 1.98 -5.68
CA GLY A 30 -6.60 1.04 -5.20
C GLY A 30 -7.92 1.11 -5.96
N ASP A 31 -7.99 1.67 -7.17
CA ASP A 31 -9.23 1.71 -7.96
C ASP A 31 -9.44 0.40 -8.74
N GLU A 32 -10.55 -0.30 -8.48
CA GLU A 32 -10.91 -1.56 -9.15
C GLU A 32 -11.05 -1.42 -10.67
N ASP A 33 -11.39 -0.23 -11.18
CA ASP A 33 -11.57 -0.02 -12.62
C ASP A 33 -10.27 -0.26 -13.39
N TYR A 34 -9.13 0.19 -12.87
CA TYR A 34 -7.83 -0.07 -13.49
C TYR A 34 -7.50 -1.56 -13.53
N LYS A 35 -7.81 -2.33 -12.47
CA LYS A 35 -7.65 -3.79 -12.49
C LYS A 35 -8.59 -4.43 -13.50
N ALA A 36 -9.85 -4.00 -13.56
CA ALA A 36 -10.80 -4.52 -14.52
C ALA A 36 -10.35 -4.27 -15.97
N TRP A 37 -9.76 -3.10 -16.25
CA TRP A 37 -9.22 -2.78 -17.57
C TRP A 37 -7.95 -3.58 -17.89
N ALA A 38 -7.01 -3.66 -16.95
CA ALA A 38 -5.79 -4.48 -17.08
C ALA A 38 -6.16 -5.95 -17.37
N PHE A 39 -7.09 -6.50 -16.60
CA PHE A 39 -7.57 -7.86 -16.78
C PHE A 39 -8.31 -8.07 -18.09
N ARG A 40 -9.11 -7.12 -18.55
CA ARG A 40 -9.78 -7.23 -19.87
C ARG A 40 -8.77 -7.32 -21.01
N LEU A 41 -7.71 -6.50 -20.95
CA LEU A 41 -6.60 -6.55 -21.91
C LEU A 41 -5.86 -7.89 -21.80
N ALA A 42 -5.48 -8.31 -20.61
CA ALA A 42 -4.76 -9.56 -20.39
C ALA A 42 -5.57 -10.79 -20.81
N ASP A 43 -6.87 -10.85 -20.49
CA ASP A 43 -7.77 -11.93 -20.91
C ASP A 43 -7.79 -12.03 -22.44
N HIS A 44 -7.80 -10.89 -23.16
CA HIS A 44 -7.74 -10.89 -24.62
C HIS A 44 -6.47 -11.58 -25.15
N PHE A 45 -5.29 -11.28 -24.61
CA PHE A 45 -4.01 -11.82 -25.11
C PHE A 45 -3.57 -13.15 -24.50
N MET A 46 -4.21 -13.58 -23.40
CA MET A 46 -3.86 -14.81 -22.69
C MET A 46 -4.89 -15.92 -22.90
N LEU A 47 -6.18 -15.58 -23.08
CA LEU A 47 -7.28 -16.54 -23.10
C LEU A 47 -8.03 -16.59 -24.45
N HIS A 48 -8.08 -15.49 -25.20
CA HIS A 48 -8.92 -15.38 -26.40
C HIS A 48 -8.15 -15.21 -27.71
N SER A 49 -7.00 -14.56 -27.65
CA SER A 49 -5.98 -14.54 -28.69
C SER A 49 -4.72 -15.13 -28.10
N ASN A 50 -3.97 -15.85 -28.91
CA ASN A 50 -2.73 -16.47 -28.50
C ASN A 50 -1.60 -15.78 -29.24
N LEU A 51 -0.71 -15.12 -28.50
CA LEU A 51 0.46 -14.47 -29.10
C LEU A 51 1.34 -15.47 -29.87
N LEU A 52 1.32 -16.75 -29.47
CA LEU A 52 2.04 -17.82 -30.18
C LEU A 52 1.41 -18.19 -31.53
N ASP A 53 0.15 -17.80 -31.78
CA ASP A 53 -0.54 -17.98 -33.05
C ASP A 53 -0.42 -16.75 -33.97
N ARG A 54 0.49 -15.81 -33.67
CA ARG A 54 0.83 -14.70 -34.57
C ARG A 54 1.97 -15.08 -35.50
N ASP A 55 2.05 -14.41 -36.64
CA ASP A 55 3.16 -14.61 -37.60
C ASP A 55 4.40 -13.80 -37.23
N LYS A 56 4.29 -12.86 -36.29
CA LYS A 56 5.38 -12.02 -35.79
C LYS A 56 5.17 -11.69 -34.31
N ILE A 57 6.23 -11.81 -33.52
CA ILE A 57 6.40 -11.16 -32.22
C ILE A 57 7.62 -10.24 -32.32
N GLY A 58 7.44 -8.97 -31.99
CA GLY A 58 8.55 -8.02 -31.80
C GLY A 58 9.17 -8.21 -30.41
N LEU A 59 10.49 -8.17 -30.34
CA LEU A 59 11.24 -8.23 -29.08
C LEU A 59 12.15 -7.00 -28.91
N ARG A 60 12.18 -6.11 -29.91
CA ARG A 60 12.75 -4.76 -29.83
C ARG A 60 11.69 -3.77 -29.32
N ASP A 61 12.12 -2.54 -29.05
CA ASP A 61 11.25 -1.38 -28.83
C ASP A 61 10.12 -1.28 -29.87
N HIS A 62 8.99 -0.71 -29.45
CA HIS A 62 7.73 -0.65 -30.21
C HIS A 62 7.18 -2.04 -30.62
N GLY A 63 7.27 -3.01 -29.71
CA GLY A 63 6.70 -4.35 -29.94
C GLY A 63 6.84 -5.33 -28.79
N SER A 64 7.71 -5.04 -27.81
CA SER A 64 7.99 -5.92 -26.66
C SER A 64 7.08 -5.66 -25.45
N GLU A 65 6.37 -4.52 -25.43
CA GLU A 65 5.66 -3.95 -24.29
C GLU A 65 4.55 -4.89 -23.81
N ILE A 66 3.97 -5.67 -24.73
CA ILE A 66 2.94 -6.66 -24.40
C ILE A 66 3.47 -7.74 -23.45
N ILE A 67 4.74 -8.13 -23.56
CA ILE A 67 5.35 -9.17 -22.72
C ILE A 67 5.47 -8.63 -21.29
N GLY A 68 5.98 -7.40 -21.14
CA GLY A 68 6.05 -6.68 -19.87
C GLY A 68 4.67 -6.49 -19.25
N GLY A 69 3.72 -5.93 -20.01
CA GLY A 69 2.36 -5.66 -19.55
C GLY A 69 1.61 -6.93 -19.09
N LEU A 70 1.76 -8.04 -19.81
CA LEU A 70 1.18 -9.32 -19.39
C LEU A 70 1.79 -9.85 -18.10
N SER A 71 3.10 -9.65 -17.88
CA SER A 71 3.74 -10.02 -16.62
C SER A 71 3.24 -9.19 -15.44
N GLU A 72 2.98 -7.89 -15.63
CA GLU A 72 2.39 -7.03 -14.59
C GLU A 72 0.94 -7.42 -14.26
N ALA A 73 0.14 -7.78 -15.26
CA ALA A 73 -1.19 -8.34 -15.04
C ALA A 73 -1.14 -9.67 -14.26
N CYS A 74 -0.08 -10.47 -14.45
CA CYS A 74 0.17 -11.68 -13.65
C CYS A 74 0.47 -11.34 -12.18
N VAL A 75 1.17 -10.24 -11.88
CA VAL A 75 1.38 -9.77 -10.50
C VAL A 75 0.04 -9.50 -9.81
N ILE A 76 -0.89 -8.82 -10.50
CA ILE A 76 -2.25 -8.57 -9.96
C ILE A 76 -2.99 -9.89 -9.76
N ALA A 77 -3.01 -10.77 -10.77
CA ALA A 77 -3.68 -12.06 -10.67
C ALA A 77 -3.13 -12.89 -9.49
N PHE A 78 -1.80 -12.97 -9.34
CA PHE A 78 -1.17 -13.71 -8.27
C PHE A 78 -1.60 -13.23 -6.88
N HIS A 79 -1.63 -11.90 -6.66
CA HIS A 79 -1.91 -11.32 -5.35
C HIS A 79 -3.39 -11.11 -5.02
N ASP A 80 -4.24 -10.93 -6.04
CA ASP A 80 -5.65 -10.51 -5.86
C ASP A 80 -6.69 -11.43 -6.53
N ASP A 81 -6.30 -12.28 -7.49
CA ASP A 81 -7.22 -13.20 -8.19
C ASP A 81 -6.56 -14.56 -8.46
N PRO A 82 -6.42 -15.43 -7.43
CA PRO A 82 -5.74 -16.72 -7.56
C PRO A 82 -6.35 -17.64 -8.62
N GLN A 83 -7.65 -17.51 -8.89
CA GLN A 83 -8.33 -18.30 -9.93
C GLN A 83 -7.88 -17.86 -11.33
N ARG A 84 -7.74 -16.56 -11.55
CA ARG A 84 -7.18 -16.03 -12.79
C ARG A 84 -5.70 -16.35 -12.93
N TRP A 85 -4.94 -16.27 -11.84
CA TRP A 85 -3.53 -16.69 -11.84
C TRP A 85 -3.35 -18.13 -12.32
N GLN A 86 -4.18 -19.06 -11.85
CA GLN A 86 -4.15 -20.46 -12.31
C GLN A 86 -4.35 -20.59 -13.83
N LYS A 87 -5.11 -19.70 -14.46
CA LYS A 87 -5.31 -19.67 -15.92
C LYS A 87 -4.18 -18.96 -16.66
N TYR A 88 -3.66 -17.88 -16.09
CA TYR A 88 -2.61 -17.06 -16.71
C TYR A 88 -1.24 -17.74 -16.67
N ARG A 89 -0.87 -18.34 -15.53
CA ARG A 89 0.44 -18.96 -15.32
C ARG A 89 0.90 -19.88 -16.46
N PRO A 90 0.13 -20.89 -16.92
CA PRO A 90 0.58 -21.75 -18.01
C PRO A 90 0.72 -20.99 -19.35
N ARG A 91 -0.07 -19.93 -19.57
CA ARG A 91 -0.08 -19.15 -20.82
C ARG A 91 1.15 -18.25 -20.92
N ILE A 92 1.48 -17.53 -19.85
CA ILE A 92 2.66 -16.66 -19.82
C ILE A 92 3.94 -17.50 -19.88
N ARG A 93 3.98 -18.66 -19.18
CA ARG A 93 5.12 -19.58 -19.27
C ARG A 93 5.33 -20.09 -20.69
N ALA A 94 4.27 -20.54 -21.37
CA ALA A 94 4.38 -21.00 -22.75
C ALA A 94 4.92 -19.90 -23.69
N LEU A 95 4.48 -18.65 -23.49
CA LEU A 95 5.00 -17.51 -24.25
C LEU A 95 6.50 -17.27 -24.00
N LEU A 96 6.89 -17.16 -22.72
CA LEU A 96 8.26 -16.90 -22.32
C LEU A 96 9.21 -18.04 -22.71
N ASP A 97 8.80 -19.29 -22.49
CA ASP A 97 9.59 -20.47 -22.88
C ASP A 97 9.82 -20.50 -24.40
N ARG A 98 8.80 -20.19 -25.20
CA ARG A 98 8.94 -20.14 -26.66
C ARG A 98 9.85 -19.01 -27.12
N ILE A 99 9.75 -17.82 -26.52
CA ILE A 99 10.63 -16.70 -26.85
C ILE A 99 12.09 -17.04 -26.49
N LEU A 100 12.37 -17.70 -25.36
CA LEU A 100 13.73 -18.15 -25.05
C LEU A 100 14.25 -19.18 -26.04
N GLU A 101 13.40 -20.13 -26.45
CA GLU A 101 13.76 -21.23 -27.34
C GLU A 101 14.25 -20.73 -28.71
N VAL A 102 13.54 -19.77 -29.32
CA VAL A 102 13.81 -19.37 -30.72
C VAL A 102 14.23 -17.90 -30.87
N GLY A 103 14.03 -17.08 -29.85
CA GLY A 103 14.23 -15.63 -29.90
C GLY A 103 15.58 -15.15 -29.42
N THR A 104 16.44 -16.04 -28.90
CA THR A 104 17.77 -15.67 -28.38
C THR A 104 18.90 -16.19 -29.26
N ASN A 105 19.99 -15.43 -29.30
CA ASN A 105 21.26 -15.90 -29.83
C ASN A 105 22.00 -16.80 -28.80
N PRO A 106 23.14 -17.44 -29.15
CA PRO A 106 23.89 -18.30 -28.22
C PRO A 106 24.39 -17.60 -26.94
N ASP A 107 24.47 -16.27 -26.92
CA ASP A 107 24.88 -15.49 -25.76
C ASP A 107 23.70 -15.08 -24.86
N GLY A 108 22.46 -15.33 -25.29
CA GLY A 108 21.23 -15.00 -24.57
C GLY A 108 20.64 -13.63 -24.91
N LEU A 109 21.13 -12.92 -25.93
CA LEU A 109 20.53 -11.66 -26.38
C LEU A 109 19.40 -11.93 -27.38
N PHE A 110 18.32 -11.14 -27.29
CA PHE A 110 17.14 -11.30 -28.12
C PHE A 110 17.36 -10.73 -29.54
N TYR A 111 16.84 -11.43 -30.55
CA TYR A 111 16.67 -10.89 -31.89
C TYR A 111 15.51 -9.89 -31.95
N ASN A 112 15.50 -8.97 -32.91
CA ASN A 112 14.47 -7.95 -33.03
C ASN A 112 13.05 -8.49 -33.24
N ALA A 113 12.90 -9.59 -33.99
CA ALA A 113 11.61 -10.21 -34.23
C ALA A 113 11.72 -11.68 -34.64
N ILE A 114 10.73 -12.46 -34.23
CA ILE A 114 10.58 -13.88 -34.54
C ILE A 114 9.17 -14.20 -35.02
N ASN A 115 9.04 -15.30 -35.76
CA ASN A 115 7.76 -15.98 -35.96
C ASN A 115 7.61 -17.07 -34.88
N PRO A 116 6.71 -16.90 -33.89
CA PRO A 116 6.59 -17.86 -32.80
C PRO A 116 6.08 -19.23 -33.25
N LYS A 117 5.32 -19.32 -34.36
CA LYS A 117 4.81 -20.60 -34.89
C LYS A 117 5.92 -21.44 -35.50
N THR A 118 6.70 -20.84 -36.40
CA THR A 118 7.70 -21.56 -37.19
C THR A 118 9.06 -21.60 -36.50
N GLY A 119 9.35 -20.66 -35.59
CA GLY A 119 10.67 -20.47 -35.01
C GLY A 119 11.62 -19.68 -35.92
N GLU A 120 11.12 -19.14 -37.04
CA GLU A 120 11.93 -18.33 -37.96
C GLU A 120 12.34 -17.00 -37.32
N ILE A 121 13.62 -16.64 -37.47
CA ILE A 121 14.13 -15.32 -37.08
C ILE A 121 13.82 -14.34 -38.22
N LEU A 122 12.80 -13.51 -38.03
CA LEU A 122 12.31 -12.56 -39.03
C LEU A 122 13.21 -11.32 -39.14
N SER A 123 13.87 -10.93 -38.04
CA SER A 123 14.83 -9.82 -38.02
C SER A 123 15.99 -10.15 -37.10
N LYS A 124 17.18 -10.35 -37.70
CA LYS A 124 18.38 -10.85 -37.02
C LYS A 124 19.17 -9.81 -36.22
N GLY A 125 18.83 -8.52 -36.34
CA GLY A 125 19.41 -7.50 -35.45
C GLY A 125 19.11 -7.83 -34.00
N LEU A 126 19.99 -7.43 -33.08
CA LEU A 126 19.77 -7.64 -31.66
C LEU A 126 18.91 -6.51 -31.09
N ALA A 127 17.97 -6.87 -30.23
CA ALA A 127 17.12 -5.89 -29.56
C ALA A 127 17.96 -5.07 -28.58
N ASP A 128 17.97 -3.75 -28.76
CA ASP A 128 18.43 -2.77 -27.78
C ASP A 128 17.67 -2.86 -26.46
N THR A 129 16.39 -3.22 -26.50
CA THR A 129 15.54 -3.43 -25.31
C THR A 129 15.61 -4.84 -24.71
N TRP A 130 16.71 -5.58 -24.93
CA TRP A 130 16.84 -6.98 -24.50
C TRP A 130 16.55 -7.21 -23.01
N GLY A 131 16.91 -6.26 -22.15
CA GLY A 131 16.64 -6.33 -20.70
C GLY A 131 15.18 -6.02 -20.35
N TYR A 132 14.49 -5.19 -21.14
CA TYR A 132 13.06 -4.93 -20.96
C TYR A 132 12.23 -6.19 -21.17
N VAL A 133 12.61 -7.03 -22.14
CA VAL A 133 12.01 -8.35 -22.32
C VAL A 133 12.29 -9.22 -21.08
N TYR A 134 13.54 -9.24 -20.58
CA TYR A 134 13.90 -9.98 -19.36
C TYR A 134 13.19 -9.49 -18.08
N ASN A 135 12.64 -8.28 -18.04
CA ASN A 135 11.80 -7.83 -16.91
C ASN A 135 10.61 -8.77 -16.69
N ALA A 136 9.98 -9.26 -17.76
CA ALA A 136 8.87 -10.20 -17.65
C ALA A 136 9.31 -11.55 -17.05
N TYR A 137 10.48 -12.04 -17.45
CA TYR A 137 11.06 -13.29 -16.94
C TYR A 137 11.35 -13.22 -15.45
N LEU A 138 12.03 -12.15 -15.02
CA LEU A 138 12.32 -11.91 -13.61
C LEU A 138 11.03 -11.72 -12.80
N THR A 139 10.05 -11.01 -13.36
CA THR A 139 8.74 -10.83 -12.71
C THR A 139 8.05 -12.16 -12.47
N ILE A 140 7.94 -13.03 -13.49
CA ILE A 140 7.31 -14.35 -13.32
C ILE A 140 8.10 -15.25 -12.38
N SER A 141 9.43 -15.24 -12.45
CA SER A 141 10.31 -15.98 -11.53
C SER A 141 10.09 -15.57 -10.07
N LEU A 142 9.83 -14.29 -9.79
CA LEU A 142 9.48 -13.81 -8.44
C LEU A 142 8.11 -14.29 -7.95
N LEU A 143 7.16 -14.59 -8.85
CA LEU A 143 5.82 -15.05 -8.48
C LEU A 143 5.75 -16.56 -8.26
N ASP A 144 6.50 -17.34 -9.02
CA ASP A 144 6.33 -18.80 -9.04
C ASP A 144 7.61 -19.63 -8.95
N GLU A 145 8.71 -18.96 -8.58
CA GLU A 145 10.01 -19.54 -8.25
C GLU A 145 10.62 -20.35 -9.40
N GLU A 146 10.35 -20.01 -10.66
CA GLU A 146 11.01 -20.61 -11.83
C GLU A 146 12.48 -20.14 -11.96
N PRO A 147 13.49 -21.00 -11.71
CA PRO A 147 14.88 -20.56 -11.70
C PRO A 147 15.43 -20.29 -13.12
N ARG A 148 14.95 -21.03 -14.14
CA ARG A 148 15.43 -20.90 -15.54
C ARG A 148 15.35 -19.49 -16.08
N TYR A 149 14.32 -18.74 -15.69
CA TYR A 149 14.10 -17.36 -16.13
C TYR A 149 15.13 -16.38 -15.57
N ARG A 150 15.52 -16.56 -14.31
CA ARG A 150 16.61 -15.80 -13.69
C ARG A 150 17.96 -16.18 -14.31
N GLU A 151 18.18 -17.47 -14.57
CA GLU A 151 19.39 -17.99 -15.23
C GLU A 151 19.55 -17.45 -16.66
N ALA A 152 18.46 -17.36 -17.42
CA ALA A 152 18.48 -16.79 -18.78
C ALA A 152 18.92 -15.32 -18.78
N ALA A 153 18.35 -14.49 -17.89
CA ALA A 153 18.77 -13.10 -17.73
C ALA A 153 20.23 -12.98 -17.27
N ALA A 154 20.67 -13.83 -16.33
CA ALA A 154 22.05 -13.87 -15.87
C ALA A 154 23.03 -14.24 -17.00
N ARG A 155 22.65 -15.18 -17.88
CA ARG A 155 23.44 -15.56 -19.05
C ARG A 155 23.63 -14.39 -20.00
N ALA A 156 22.58 -13.64 -20.31
CA ALA A 156 22.67 -12.46 -21.16
C ALA A 156 23.63 -11.41 -20.57
N LEU A 157 23.48 -11.11 -19.28
CA LEU A 157 24.38 -10.19 -18.55
C LEU A 157 25.84 -10.66 -18.60
N SER A 158 26.11 -11.93 -18.28
CA SER A 158 27.48 -12.45 -18.25
C SER A 158 28.17 -12.43 -19.63
N ASN A 159 27.42 -12.31 -20.72
CA ASN A 159 27.94 -12.28 -22.09
C ASN A 159 27.88 -10.90 -22.74
N ILE A 160 27.25 -9.89 -22.12
CA ILE A 160 27.06 -8.56 -22.74
C ILE A 160 28.40 -7.87 -23.05
N HIS A 161 29.46 -8.18 -22.29
CA HIS A 161 30.81 -7.69 -22.53
C HIS A 161 31.40 -8.05 -23.91
N LYS A 162 30.81 -9.03 -24.63
CA LYS A 162 31.17 -9.38 -26.01
C LYS A 162 30.65 -8.35 -27.03
N TYR A 163 29.73 -7.48 -26.62
CA TYR A 163 28.99 -6.53 -27.44
C TYR A 163 29.33 -5.07 -27.08
N LYS A 164 30.57 -4.79 -26.67
CA LYS A 164 31.03 -3.44 -26.27
C LYS A 164 30.86 -2.41 -27.38
N ASP A 165 31.25 -2.78 -28.59
CA ASP A 165 31.20 -1.92 -29.77
C ASP A 165 30.03 -2.29 -30.70
N TYR A 166 29.03 -3.00 -30.19
CA TYR A 166 27.86 -3.36 -31.00
C TYR A 166 27.05 -2.11 -31.29
N ASP A 167 26.70 -1.93 -32.57
CA ASP A 167 25.85 -0.84 -33.02
C ASP A 167 24.39 -1.22 -32.81
N TRP A 168 23.81 -0.73 -31.71
CA TRP A 168 22.44 -1.01 -31.29
C TRP A 168 21.39 -0.40 -32.22
N GLU A 169 21.69 0.76 -32.83
CA GLU A 169 20.74 1.48 -33.67
C GLU A 169 21.43 2.46 -34.64
N ASN A 170 22.28 1.96 -35.53
CA ASN A 170 22.92 2.76 -36.58
C ASN A 170 23.61 4.03 -36.06
N GLY A 171 24.20 3.96 -34.87
CA GLY A 171 24.85 5.05 -34.17
C GLY A 171 23.91 6.06 -33.50
N SER A 172 22.61 5.77 -33.34
CA SER A 172 21.66 6.56 -32.53
C SER A 172 22.03 6.52 -31.05
N ALA A 173 21.86 7.64 -30.33
CA ALA A 173 21.99 7.64 -28.87
C ALA A 173 20.92 6.78 -28.18
N ASP A 174 19.73 6.68 -28.77
CA ASP A 174 18.56 6.03 -28.19
C ASP A 174 18.76 4.51 -28.02
N GLY A 175 19.21 3.80 -29.07
CA GLY A 175 19.53 2.38 -28.95
C GLY A 175 20.61 2.05 -27.91
N TYR A 176 21.57 2.94 -27.66
CA TYR A 176 22.54 2.77 -26.56
C TYR A 176 21.89 3.03 -25.20
N ALA A 177 21.03 4.05 -25.10
CA ALA A 177 20.27 4.34 -23.90
C ALA A 177 19.44 3.12 -23.47
N ASP A 178 18.62 2.57 -24.36
CA ASP A 178 17.77 1.40 -24.08
C ASP A 178 18.56 0.16 -23.67
N SER A 179 19.71 -0.09 -24.30
CA SER A 179 20.57 -1.23 -23.98
C SER A 179 21.29 -1.07 -22.64
N ILE A 180 21.72 0.14 -22.30
CA ILE A 180 22.30 0.45 -20.98
C ILE A 180 21.25 0.30 -19.89
N GLU A 181 20.05 0.81 -20.11
CA GLU A 181 18.96 0.70 -19.15
C GLU A 181 18.47 -0.74 -18.97
N SER A 182 18.45 -1.51 -20.07
CA SER A 182 18.26 -2.96 -20.05
C SER A 182 19.25 -3.62 -19.08
N ALA A 183 20.55 -3.32 -19.19
CA ALA A 183 21.57 -3.86 -18.28
C ALA A 183 21.36 -3.39 -16.84
N LEU A 184 21.16 -2.09 -16.59
CA LEU A 184 21.02 -1.52 -15.25
C LEU A 184 19.81 -2.09 -14.49
N ASN A 185 18.69 -2.33 -15.18
CA ASN A 185 17.51 -2.95 -14.58
C ASN A 185 17.78 -4.37 -14.07
N LEU A 186 18.54 -5.15 -14.85
CA LEU A 186 18.89 -6.52 -14.48
C LEU A 186 20.01 -6.55 -13.42
N LEU A 187 21.06 -5.72 -13.55
CA LEU A 187 22.20 -5.64 -12.64
C LEU A 187 21.81 -5.30 -11.20
N ASN A 188 20.76 -4.49 -11.03
CA ASN A 188 20.19 -4.20 -9.72
C ASN A 188 19.67 -5.45 -8.98
N ARG A 189 19.34 -6.53 -9.71
CA ARG A 189 18.80 -7.79 -9.16
C ARG A 189 19.74 -8.98 -9.31
N ILE A 190 20.58 -8.96 -10.34
CA ILE A 190 21.56 -9.98 -10.71
C ILE A 190 22.89 -9.26 -10.94
N PRO A 191 23.64 -8.96 -9.86
CA PRO A 191 24.92 -8.28 -9.99
C PRO A 191 25.89 -9.12 -10.83
N ASP A 192 26.49 -8.51 -11.85
CA ASP A 192 27.50 -9.13 -12.71
C ASP A 192 28.59 -8.10 -13.04
N GLU A 193 29.84 -8.41 -12.70
CA GLU A 193 30.97 -7.51 -12.89
C GLU A 193 31.20 -7.16 -14.37
N SER A 194 31.02 -8.12 -15.28
CA SER A 194 31.20 -7.89 -16.70
C SER A 194 30.13 -6.95 -17.27
N GLY A 195 28.90 -7.05 -16.76
CA GLY A 195 27.79 -6.16 -17.08
C GLY A 195 28.02 -4.74 -16.58
N PHE A 196 28.47 -4.56 -15.32
CA PHE A 196 28.81 -3.21 -14.81
C PHE A 196 29.91 -2.55 -15.65
N ASN A 197 30.97 -3.30 -15.97
CA ASN A 197 32.06 -2.80 -16.82
C ASN A 197 31.58 -2.47 -18.25
N TRP A 198 30.63 -3.24 -18.79
CA TRP A 198 30.04 -2.95 -20.10
C TRP A 198 29.18 -1.69 -20.08
N VAL A 199 28.41 -1.45 -19.01
CA VAL A 199 27.66 -0.20 -18.83
C VAL A 199 28.60 1.00 -18.78
N ASP A 200 29.68 0.93 -18.00
CA ASP A 200 30.66 2.01 -17.87
C ASP A 200 31.38 2.35 -19.18
N HIS A 201 31.58 1.34 -20.02
CA HIS A 201 32.08 1.53 -21.36
C HIS A 201 31.04 2.17 -22.28
N SER A 202 29.82 1.62 -22.30
CA SER A 202 28.76 2.01 -23.24
C SER A 202 28.24 3.42 -22.98
N ILE A 203 28.21 3.88 -21.72
CA ILE A 203 27.80 5.25 -21.40
C ILE A 203 28.71 6.31 -22.03
N GLN A 204 29.98 5.98 -22.32
CA GLN A 204 30.90 6.90 -22.98
C GLN A 204 30.43 7.27 -24.39
N PHE A 205 29.70 6.38 -25.06
CA PHE A 205 29.09 6.69 -26.35
C PHE A 205 28.07 7.82 -26.23
N LEU A 206 27.16 7.74 -25.24
CA LEU A 206 26.18 8.80 -24.97
C LEU A 206 26.86 10.13 -24.63
N ILE A 207 27.88 10.09 -23.77
CA ILE A 207 28.66 11.29 -23.38
C ILE A 207 29.36 11.89 -24.60
N SER A 208 29.92 11.06 -25.49
CA SER A 208 30.64 11.52 -26.68
C SER A 208 29.76 12.24 -27.70
N LYS A 209 28.44 12.01 -27.66
CA LYS A 209 27.47 12.70 -28.52
C LYS A 209 27.09 14.09 -28.03
N GLN A 210 27.40 14.42 -26.78
CA GLN A 210 27.06 15.73 -26.24
C GLN A 210 27.86 16.83 -26.97
N ARG A 211 27.11 17.77 -27.55
CA ARG A 211 27.64 18.97 -28.19
C ARG A 211 28.02 20.01 -27.15
N SER A 212 28.72 21.06 -27.58
CA SER A 212 29.14 22.16 -26.71
C SER A 212 27.98 22.95 -26.06
N ASP A 213 26.77 22.88 -26.64
CA ASP A 213 25.54 23.47 -26.10
C ASP A 213 24.78 22.53 -25.15
N GLY A 214 25.33 21.34 -24.88
CA GLY A 214 24.74 20.32 -24.00
C GLY A 214 23.69 19.42 -24.67
N ILE A 215 23.27 19.75 -25.90
CA ILE A 215 22.35 18.94 -26.72
C ILE A 215 23.09 17.70 -27.23
N LEU A 216 22.42 16.56 -27.31
CA LEU A 216 23.02 15.36 -27.91
C LEU A 216 22.66 15.31 -29.40
N GLU A 217 21.42 14.94 -29.72
CA GLU A 217 20.95 14.78 -31.10
C GLU A 217 19.89 15.80 -31.51
N GLY A 218 19.32 16.54 -30.55
CA GLY A 218 18.43 17.67 -30.84
C GLY A 218 16.98 17.28 -31.15
N TRP A 219 16.52 16.14 -30.63
CA TRP A 219 15.13 15.69 -30.70
C TRP A 219 14.69 15.12 -29.34
N HIS A 220 13.45 14.63 -29.22
CA HIS A 220 12.89 14.22 -27.93
C HIS A 220 13.62 13.01 -27.28
N GLY A 221 14.34 12.19 -28.05
CA GLY A 221 15.16 11.07 -27.55
C GLY A 221 16.36 11.49 -26.70
N ASP A 222 16.77 12.76 -26.74
CA ASP A 222 17.75 13.29 -25.77
C ASP A 222 17.28 13.08 -24.31
N GLY A 223 15.95 12.99 -24.09
CA GLY A 223 15.36 12.63 -22.81
C GLY A 223 15.71 11.23 -22.32
N ASN A 224 15.78 10.23 -23.22
CA ASN A 224 16.20 8.87 -22.89
C ASN A 224 17.66 8.86 -22.47
N SER A 225 18.53 9.51 -23.24
CA SER A 225 19.95 9.64 -22.89
C SER A 225 20.16 10.32 -21.53
N ALA A 226 19.42 11.39 -21.23
CA ALA A 226 19.47 12.07 -19.93
C ALA A 226 19.02 11.15 -18.78
N ARG A 227 17.92 10.41 -18.99
CA ARG A 227 17.40 9.43 -18.02
C ARG A 227 18.39 8.29 -17.79
N THR A 228 18.99 7.74 -18.84
CA THR A 228 20.02 6.69 -18.75
C THR A 228 21.24 7.18 -17.97
N ALA A 229 21.73 8.39 -18.25
CA ALA A 229 22.85 8.98 -17.53
C ALA A 229 22.54 9.14 -16.03
N LEU A 230 21.31 9.52 -15.68
CA LEU A 230 20.86 9.57 -14.28
C LEU A 230 20.77 8.18 -13.65
N MET A 231 20.27 7.17 -14.38
CA MET A 231 20.22 5.79 -13.89
C MET A 231 21.63 5.24 -13.61
N TRP A 232 22.59 5.54 -14.50
CA TRP A 232 24.00 5.19 -14.31
C TRP A 232 24.61 5.92 -13.09
N ALA A 233 24.36 7.22 -12.96
CA ALA A 233 24.81 7.97 -11.78
C ALA A 233 24.25 7.37 -10.47
N LEU A 234 22.97 7.00 -10.45
CA LEU A 234 22.34 6.35 -9.29
C LEU A 234 22.89 4.95 -9.02
N GLU A 235 23.33 4.20 -10.03
CA GLU A 235 24.06 2.95 -9.82
C GLU A 235 25.38 3.21 -9.09
N LYS A 236 26.17 4.19 -9.56
CA LYS A 236 27.46 4.56 -8.94
C LYS A 236 27.36 5.09 -7.52
N THR A 237 26.22 5.66 -7.17
CA THR A 237 25.96 6.17 -5.82
C THR A 237 25.05 5.27 -4.99
N GLN A 238 24.68 4.11 -5.53
CA GLN A 238 23.70 3.19 -4.93
C GLN A 238 22.39 3.90 -4.53
N GLY A 239 21.94 4.87 -5.33
CA GLY A 239 20.71 5.63 -5.12
C GLY A 239 20.86 6.88 -4.24
N VAL A 240 22.05 7.16 -3.70
CA VAL A 240 22.31 8.36 -2.89
C VAL A 240 22.57 9.56 -3.79
N THR A 241 22.00 10.71 -3.46
CA THR A 241 22.23 11.97 -4.21
C THR A 241 22.72 13.09 -3.29
N GLY A 242 23.47 14.06 -3.84
CA GLY A 242 23.95 15.24 -3.12
C GLY A 242 23.14 16.49 -3.45
N SER A 243 22.77 17.29 -2.45
CA SER A 243 22.03 18.56 -2.64
C SER A 243 22.54 19.68 -1.72
N PRO A 244 22.83 20.90 -2.23
CA PRO A 244 22.77 21.29 -3.63
C PRO A 244 23.88 20.65 -4.46
N TRP A 245 23.57 20.30 -5.71
CA TRP A 245 24.57 19.82 -6.66
C TRP A 245 25.56 20.93 -7.00
N ARG A 246 26.84 20.56 -7.11
CA ARG A 246 27.93 21.41 -7.60
C ARG A 246 28.85 20.53 -8.46
N ASP A 247 29.42 21.09 -9.50
CA ASP A 247 30.22 20.39 -10.51
C ASP A 247 31.53 19.79 -9.99
N ASP A 248 32.07 20.30 -8.89
CA ASP A 248 33.23 19.75 -8.18
C ASP A 248 32.88 18.62 -7.18
N LEU A 249 31.58 18.33 -6.96
CA LEU A 249 31.14 17.33 -6.00
C LEU A 249 31.35 15.91 -6.56
N ARG A 250 32.12 15.09 -5.86
CA ARG A 250 32.39 13.70 -6.21
C ARG A 250 31.70 12.79 -5.19
N LEU A 251 30.64 12.12 -5.60
CA LEU A 251 29.86 11.19 -4.78
C LEU A 251 29.91 9.79 -5.40
N GLY A 252 30.17 8.77 -4.58
CA GLY A 252 30.10 7.37 -4.98
C GLY A 252 29.71 6.51 -3.79
N ALA A 253 29.20 5.31 -4.05
CA ALA A 253 28.90 4.37 -2.98
C ALA A 253 29.03 2.91 -3.44
N VAL A 254 29.26 2.02 -2.49
CA VAL A 254 29.31 0.57 -2.71
C VAL A 254 28.59 -0.16 -1.58
N ARG A 255 27.88 -1.23 -1.92
CA ARG A 255 27.27 -2.12 -0.93
C ARG A 255 28.29 -3.17 -0.48
N GLY A 256 28.45 -3.31 0.84
CA GLY A 256 29.25 -4.36 1.44
C GLY A 256 28.54 -5.73 1.43
N PRO A 257 29.26 -6.85 1.60
CA PRO A 257 28.69 -8.20 1.65
C PRO A 257 27.69 -8.41 2.80
N ASP A 258 27.82 -7.63 3.87
CA ASP A 258 26.94 -7.61 5.04
C ASP A 258 25.68 -6.74 4.84
N GLY A 259 25.52 -6.15 3.65
CA GLY A 259 24.42 -5.23 3.33
C GLY A 259 24.66 -3.79 3.77
N SER A 260 25.83 -3.48 4.35
CA SER A 260 26.26 -2.12 4.65
C SER A 260 26.35 -1.27 3.38
N LEU A 261 26.13 0.04 3.50
CA LEU A 261 26.43 0.98 2.44
C LEU A 261 27.65 1.82 2.83
N GLN A 262 28.67 1.80 1.97
CA GLN A 262 29.84 2.65 2.09
C GLN A 262 29.68 3.82 1.12
N VAL A 263 29.60 5.05 1.64
CA VAL A 263 29.46 6.28 0.85
C VAL A 263 30.76 7.06 0.90
N PHE A 264 31.23 7.52 -0.25
CA PHE A 264 32.35 8.42 -0.41
C PHE A 264 31.87 9.76 -0.95
N LEU A 265 32.29 10.86 -0.32
CA LEU A 265 31.99 12.21 -0.77
C LEU A 265 33.22 13.11 -0.68
N ALA A 266 33.56 13.81 -1.76
CA ALA A 266 34.64 14.80 -1.80
C ALA A 266 34.23 16.02 -2.64
N SER A 267 34.91 17.14 -2.44
CA SER A 267 34.75 18.35 -3.26
C SER A 267 36.04 19.15 -3.30
N ASP A 268 36.22 19.95 -4.36
CA ASP A 268 37.41 20.82 -4.51
C ASP A 268 37.28 22.09 -3.65
N TRP A 269 36.06 22.57 -3.40
CA TRP A 269 35.77 23.70 -2.52
C TRP A 269 35.00 23.27 -1.27
N PRO A 270 35.00 24.04 -0.17
CA PRO A 270 34.15 23.74 0.97
C PRO A 270 32.69 23.56 0.53
N TRP A 271 32.05 22.49 0.99
CA TRP A 271 30.67 22.19 0.63
C TRP A 271 29.87 21.85 1.89
N SER A 272 28.66 22.39 1.97
CA SER A 272 27.69 22.08 3.03
C SER A 272 26.35 21.83 2.36
N GLY A 273 25.78 20.67 2.63
CA GLY A 273 24.57 20.22 1.97
C GLY A 273 24.01 18.97 2.62
N LYS A 274 23.33 18.17 1.81
CA LYS A 274 22.59 16.98 2.23
C LYS A 274 22.93 15.81 1.32
N LEU A 275 23.15 14.66 1.93
CA LEU A 275 23.03 13.37 1.27
C LEU A 275 21.58 12.91 1.37
N CYS A 276 20.97 12.63 0.22
CA CYS A 276 19.59 12.20 0.10
C CYS A 276 19.60 10.72 -0.30
N PHE A 277 19.27 9.84 0.64
CA PHE A 277 19.18 8.41 0.39
C PHE A 277 17.81 8.07 -0.21
N ASP A 278 17.77 7.10 -1.12
CA ASP A 278 16.53 6.68 -1.77
C ASP A 278 15.57 6.01 -0.78
N ARG A 279 14.28 5.98 -1.14
CA ARG A 279 13.20 5.38 -0.38
C ARG A 279 12.76 4.09 -1.08
N PRO A 280 12.13 3.13 -0.38
CA PRO A 280 11.48 2.00 -1.03
C PRO A 280 10.20 2.48 -1.75
N ARG A 281 10.36 3.11 -2.91
CA ARG A 281 9.32 3.77 -3.71
C ARG A 281 8.19 2.82 -4.10
N HIS A 282 8.51 1.55 -4.33
CA HIS A 282 7.53 0.49 -4.58
C HIS A 282 6.53 0.35 -3.42
N ARG A 283 6.93 0.58 -2.16
CA ARG A 283 6.04 0.48 -1.00
C ARG A 283 5.17 1.71 -0.83
N ALA A 284 5.75 2.89 -1.03
CA ALA A 284 5.05 4.17 -1.00
C ALA A 284 5.84 5.18 -1.85
N PRO A 285 5.18 5.91 -2.77
CA PRO A 285 3.73 6.00 -2.95
C PRO A 285 3.14 4.98 -3.94
N MET A 286 3.90 3.96 -4.39
CA MET A 286 3.39 3.05 -5.42
C MET A 286 2.50 1.91 -4.90
N TYR A 287 2.67 1.51 -3.63
CA TYR A 287 1.95 0.41 -2.98
C TYR A 287 1.96 -0.93 -3.74
N LEU A 288 3.03 -1.17 -4.50
CA LEU A 288 3.26 -2.43 -5.19
C LEU A 288 3.51 -3.55 -4.17
N PRO A 289 3.03 -4.78 -4.42
CA PRO A 289 3.19 -5.89 -3.49
C PRO A 289 4.64 -6.39 -3.38
N LEU A 290 5.49 -6.11 -4.37
CA LEU A 290 6.92 -6.42 -4.41
C LEU A 290 7.63 -5.48 -5.39
N ASP A 291 8.96 -5.34 -5.29
CA ASP A 291 9.78 -4.59 -6.25
C ASP A 291 10.18 -5.44 -7.47
N TYR A 292 9.20 -5.76 -8.32
CA TYR A 292 9.45 -6.44 -9.60
C TYR A 292 10.01 -5.49 -10.67
N PRO A 293 10.84 -5.94 -11.63
CA PRO A 293 11.41 -5.04 -12.62
C PRO A 293 10.37 -4.58 -13.66
N ARG A 294 10.51 -3.33 -14.13
CA ARG A 294 9.52 -2.62 -14.95
C ARG A 294 10.21 -1.79 -16.03
N ILE A 295 9.58 -1.65 -17.21
CA ILE A 295 10.06 -0.68 -18.20
C ILE A 295 10.00 0.74 -17.63
N ASN A 296 10.96 1.59 -18.00
CA ASN A 296 11.05 3.00 -17.59
C ASN A 296 11.11 3.24 -16.08
N GLN A 297 11.56 2.26 -15.29
CA GLN A 297 11.80 2.45 -13.86
C GLN A 297 13.19 3.01 -13.58
N PHE A 298 13.31 3.72 -12.46
CA PHE A 298 14.60 3.98 -11.82
C PHE A 298 14.82 2.89 -10.76
N PRO A 299 15.80 1.98 -10.91
CA PRO A 299 16.03 0.90 -9.96
C PRO A 299 16.24 1.39 -8.52
N GLU A 300 15.70 0.65 -7.56
CA GLU A 300 15.92 0.89 -6.14
C GLU A 300 17.24 0.21 -5.72
N TRP A 301 18.32 0.98 -5.61
CA TRP A 301 19.65 0.47 -5.26
C TRP A 301 19.79 0.26 -3.75
N PHE A 302 20.12 1.29 -2.97
CA PHE A 302 20.05 1.29 -1.51
C PHE A 302 18.93 2.20 -1.03
N THR A 303 17.94 1.60 -0.36
CA THR A 303 16.76 2.31 0.13
C THR A 303 16.69 2.30 1.65
N VAL A 304 16.28 3.42 2.23
CA VAL A 304 16.05 3.57 3.66
C VAL A 304 14.55 3.64 3.99
N GLY A 305 14.09 2.79 4.91
CA GLY A 305 12.69 2.75 5.34
C GLY A 305 12.41 3.78 6.42
N ALA A 306 11.28 4.49 6.35
CA ALA A 306 10.98 5.62 7.24
C ALA A 306 11.03 5.28 8.73
N THR A 307 10.52 4.09 9.11
CA THR A 307 10.45 3.61 10.52
C THR A 307 11.63 2.74 10.93
N GLN A 308 12.61 2.54 10.03
CA GLN A 308 13.76 1.72 10.31
C GLN A 308 14.89 2.59 10.86
N LYS A 309 15.55 2.12 11.91
CA LYS A 309 16.76 2.75 12.44
C LYS A 309 18.00 2.29 11.70
N TYR A 310 18.97 3.19 11.60
CA TYR A 310 20.25 2.97 10.94
C TYR A 310 21.40 3.43 11.83
N GLU A 311 22.49 2.68 11.79
CA GLU A 311 23.76 3.06 12.39
C GLU A 311 24.59 3.74 11.29
N VAL A 312 24.91 5.02 11.49
CA VAL A 312 25.72 5.82 10.58
C VAL A 312 27.06 6.11 11.23
N ARG A 313 28.16 5.81 10.56
CA ARG A 313 29.53 6.08 11.04
C ARG A 313 30.25 6.97 10.05
N SER A 314 30.94 8.00 10.55
CA SER A 314 31.79 8.87 9.73
C SER A 314 33.26 8.58 10.02
N GLY A 315 33.98 8.04 9.05
CA GLY A 315 35.37 7.59 9.21
C GLY A 315 35.53 6.60 10.38
N GLU A 316 36.52 6.83 11.23
CA GLU A 316 36.76 6.04 12.45
C GLU A 316 35.98 6.56 13.68
N GLY A 317 35.10 7.54 13.48
CA GLY A 317 34.31 8.13 14.56
C GLY A 317 33.33 7.14 15.22
N PRO A 318 32.73 7.54 16.35
CA PRO A 318 31.63 6.78 16.94
C PRO A 318 30.45 6.74 15.97
N ALA A 319 29.69 5.66 16.01
CA ALA A 319 28.48 5.58 15.23
C ALA A 319 27.33 6.32 15.91
N GLN A 320 26.47 6.92 15.09
CA GLN A 320 25.21 7.53 15.50
C GLN A 320 24.05 6.65 15.05
N ILE A 321 23.03 6.50 15.89
CA ILE A 321 21.78 5.84 15.52
C ILE A 321 20.81 6.93 15.06
N VAL A 322 20.30 6.79 13.84
CA VAL A 322 19.36 7.72 13.22
C VAL A 322 18.12 6.98 12.72
N GLU A 323 17.01 7.69 12.58
CA GLU A 323 15.82 7.14 11.92
C GLU A 323 15.99 7.22 10.40
N GLY A 324 15.32 6.35 9.65
CA GLY A 324 15.41 6.36 8.19
C GLY A 324 14.91 7.67 7.56
N THR A 325 13.98 8.36 8.21
CA THR A 325 13.55 9.72 7.80
C THR A 325 14.66 10.75 7.87
N ASP A 326 15.61 10.61 8.81
CA ASP A 326 16.77 11.51 8.91
C ASP A 326 17.69 11.31 7.71
N LEU A 327 17.81 10.06 7.22
CA LEU A 327 18.58 9.72 6.03
C LEU A 327 17.98 10.22 4.72
N TYR A 328 16.70 10.60 4.69
CA TYR A 328 16.14 11.22 3.48
C TYR A 328 16.82 12.54 3.12
N LYS A 329 17.38 13.24 4.12
CA LYS A 329 18.06 14.54 3.97
C LYS A 329 19.18 14.69 5.00
N PHE A 330 20.13 13.75 4.99
CA PHE A 330 21.21 13.68 5.98
C PHE A 330 22.21 14.84 5.80
N PRO A 331 22.35 15.76 6.78
CA PRO A 331 23.20 16.93 6.64
C PRO A 331 24.69 16.55 6.72
N VAL A 332 25.48 17.15 5.83
CA VAL A 332 26.93 16.91 5.76
C VAL A 332 27.68 18.20 5.39
N THR A 333 28.88 18.33 5.95
CA THR A 333 29.83 19.39 5.60
C THR A 333 31.18 18.74 5.35
N ILE A 334 31.81 19.10 4.23
CA ILE A 334 33.13 18.64 3.85
C ILE A 334 34.03 19.83 3.52
N LYS A 335 35.31 19.67 3.80
CA LYS A 335 36.36 20.63 3.43
C LYS A 335 37.04 20.17 2.14
N PRO A 336 37.70 21.10 1.41
CA PRO A 336 38.62 20.74 0.34
C PRO A 336 39.60 19.67 0.78
N ASP A 337 39.84 18.68 -0.06
CA ASP A 337 40.84 17.62 0.12
C ASP A 337 40.68 16.72 1.38
N GLU A 338 39.58 16.86 2.13
CA GLU A 338 39.22 16.00 3.27
C GLU A 338 37.95 15.18 2.91
N PRO A 339 38.09 14.04 2.20
CA PRO A 339 36.94 13.25 1.78
C PRO A 339 36.19 12.66 2.97
N LEU A 340 34.86 12.74 2.92
CA LEU A 340 33.97 12.09 3.86
C LEU A 340 33.75 10.63 3.44
N ARG A 341 33.91 9.72 4.41
CA ARG A 341 33.54 8.31 4.27
C ARG A 341 32.46 7.99 5.29
N LEU A 342 31.28 7.61 4.82
CA LEU A 342 30.19 7.15 5.67
C LEU A 342 29.97 5.65 5.52
N THR A 343 29.79 4.97 6.63
CA THR A 343 29.20 3.62 6.66
C THR A 343 27.79 3.73 7.19
N VAL A 344 26.81 3.19 6.45
CA VAL A 344 25.40 3.13 6.85
C VAL A 344 24.98 1.68 6.94
N ASN A 345 24.60 1.27 8.15
CA ASN A 345 24.16 -0.09 8.45
C ASN A 345 22.73 -0.08 8.96
N PHE A 346 21.99 -1.16 8.69
CA PHE A 346 20.75 -1.40 9.41
C PHE A 346 21.07 -1.55 10.90
N HIS A 347 20.48 -0.69 11.72
CA HIS A 347 20.59 -0.83 13.17
C HIS A 347 19.58 -1.89 13.60
N GLN A 348 20.06 -3.10 13.91
CA GLN A 348 19.27 -4.09 14.60
C GLN A 348 19.16 -3.69 16.07
N ASP A 349 18.13 -2.93 16.41
CA ASP A 349 17.79 -2.70 17.81
C ASP A 349 17.32 -4.04 18.41
N PRO A 350 17.92 -4.59 19.48
CA PRO A 350 17.39 -5.76 20.17
C PRO A 350 15.97 -5.53 20.72
N ALA A 351 15.56 -4.27 20.87
CA ALA A 351 14.21 -3.80 21.17
C ALA A 351 13.42 -3.36 19.92
N SER A 352 13.93 -3.58 18.70
CA SER A 352 13.18 -3.39 17.44
C SER A 352 11.79 -4.01 17.59
N PRO A 353 10.72 -3.38 17.06
CA PRO A 353 9.37 -3.89 17.22
C PRO A 353 9.34 -5.35 16.78
N LYS A 354 9.22 -6.23 17.77
CA LYS A 354 9.02 -7.65 17.52
C LYS A 354 7.80 -7.77 16.63
N PRO A 355 7.73 -8.75 15.70
CA PRO A 355 6.49 -9.02 15.00
C PRO A 355 5.37 -9.05 16.03
N ARG A 356 4.34 -8.21 15.80
CA ARG A 356 3.25 -7.99 16.76
C ARG A 356 2.78 -9.33 17.30
N SER A 357 2.92 -9.52 18.61
CA SER A 357 2.93 -10.83 19.26
C SER A 357 1.61 -11.60 19.12
N MET A 358 0.53 -10.90 18.78
CA MET A 358 -0.80 -11.46 18.54
C MET A 358 -1.26 -11.30 17.09
N LYS A 359 -0.37 -11.16 16.10
CA LYS A 359 -0.76 -11.16 14.66
C LYS A 359 -1.69 -12.33 14.35
N TYR A 360 -2.84 -12.05 13.73
CA TYR A 360 -3.71 -13.11 13.26
C TYR A 360 -3.07 -13.87 12.08
N ALA A 361 -3.27 -15.19 12.09
CA ALA A 361 -2.86 -16.09 11.02
C ALA A 361 -3.91 -17.20 10.93
N SER A 362 -4.19 -17.71 9.72
CA SER A 362 -5.27 -18.67 9.53
C SER A 362 -5.12 -19.90 10.44
N ARG A 363 -6.24 -20.33 11.02
CA ARG A 363 -6.32 -21.39 12.03
C ARG A 363 -7.74 -21.95 12.11
N SER A 364 -7.93 -23.04 12.86
CA SER A 364 -9.29 -23.56 13.06
C SER A 364 -10.17 -22.57 13.82
N ARG A 365 -11.49 -22.63 13.58
CA ARG A 365 -12.50 -21.79 14.26
C ARG A 365 -12.32 -21.75 15.78
N GLN A 366 -12.06 -22.90 16.42
CA GLN A 366 -11.86 -22.99 17.87
C GLN A 366 -10.62 -22.19 18.32
N LYS A 367 -9.50 -22.30 17.59
CA LYS A 367 -8.27 -21.54 17.87
C LYS A 367 -8.43 -20.05 17.57
N ALA A 368 -9.25 -19.69 16.57
CA ALA A 368 -9.60 -18.31 16.28
C ALA A 368 -10.36 -17.65 17.45
N VAL A 369 -11.39 -18.32 17.97
CA VAL A 369 -12.14 -17.85 19.16
C VAL A 369 -11.24 -17.74 20.39
N ALA A 370 -10.36 -18.72 20.62
CA ALA A 370 -9.40 -18.66 21.74
C ALA A 370 -8.44 -17.47 21.61
N TRP A 371 -7.97 -17.18 20.39
CA TRP A 371 -7.14 -16.02 20.11
C TRP A 371 -7.88 -14.69 20.34
N GLN A 372 -9.14 -14.58 19.90
CA GLN A 372 -9.95 -13.38 20.15
C GLN A 372 -10.12 -13.11 21.64
N LYS A 373 -10.41 -14.15 22.44
CA LYS A 373 -10.54 -14.06 23.90
C LYS A 373 -9.25 -13.57 24.56
N GLU A 374 -8.11 -14.15 24.18
CA GLU A 374 -6.82 -13.76 24.73
C GLU A 374 -6.44 -12.32 24.34
N LEU A 375 -6.68 -11.92 23.10
CA LEU A 375 -6.36 -10.58 22.65
C LEU A 375 -7.25 -9.52 23.34
N ARG A 376 -8.56 -9.74 23.45
CA ARG A 376 -9.45 -8.86 24.25
C ARG A 376 -8.99 -8.77 25.71
N ARG A 377 -8.64 -9.89 26.33
CA ARG A 377 -8.15 -9.92 27.72
C ARG A 377 -6.91 -9.03 27.90
N ARG A 378 -5.95 -9.09 26.97
CA ARG A 378 -4.77 -8.22 27.00
C ARG A 378 -5.12 -6.75 26.77
N PHE A 379 -6.03 -6.46 25.84
CA PHE A 379 -6.48 -5.09 25.61
C PHE A 379 -7.21 -4.47 26.80
N TYR A 380 -8.02 -5.23 27.56
CA TYR A 380 -8.64 -4.71 28.79
C TYR A 380 -7.60 -4.17 29.79
N GLY A 381 -6.48 -4.89 29.95
CA GLY A 381 -5.36 -4.45 30.78
C GLY A 381 -4.63 -3.22 30.22
N LEU A 382 -4.30 -3.22 28.92
CA LEU A 382 -3.60 -2.10 28.30
C LEU A 382 -4.43 -0.80 28.26
N LEU A 383 -5.75 -0.93 28.02
CA LEU A 383 -6.69 0.19 28.02
C LEU A 383 -7.06 0.67 29.43
N LYS A 384 -6.67 -0.10 30.47
CA LYS A 384 -6.96 0.15 31.88
C LYS A 384 -8.47 0.24 32.14
N LEU A 385 -9.19 -0.84 31.85
CA LEU A 385 -10.67 -0.90 31.96
C LEU A 385 -11.20 -1.98 32.93
N ASP A 386 -10.32 -2.79 33.54
CA ASP A 386 -10.71 -3.97 34.33
C ASP A 386 -11.63 -3.69 35.53
N ASP A 387 -11.47 -2.55 36.17
CA ASP A 387 -12.27 -2.12 37.32
C ASP A 387 -13.64 -1.60 36.91
N LEU A 388 -13.73 -0.85 35.80
CA LEU A 388 -14.99 -0.33 35.28
C LEU A 388 -15.94 -1.43 34.82
N VAL A 389 -15.40 -2.51 34.21
CA VAL A 389 -16.19 -3.69 33.83
C VAL A 389 -16.83 -4.37 35.05
N LYS A 390 -16.20 -4.27 36.23
CA LYS A 390 -16.71 -4.86 37.48
C LYS A 390 -17.64 -3.89 38.24
N ALA A 391 -17.55 -2.59 37.94
CA ALA A 391 -18.31 -1.57 38.61
C ALA A 391 -19.78 -1.60 38.17
N LYS A 392 -20.70 -1.66 39.14
CA LYS A 392 -22.14 -1.48 38.89
C LYS A 392 -22.46 0.01 38.90
N ILE A 393 -22.29 0.67 37.75
CA ILE A 393 -22.47 2.12 37.61
C ILE A 393 -23.92 2.42 37.21
N PRO A 394 -24.76 3.03 38.08
CA PRO A 394 -26.11 3.41 37.71
C PRO A 394 -26.09 4.54 36.67
N PHE A 395 -26.97 4.50 35.67
CA PHE A 395 -27.02 5.53 34.62
C PHE A 395 -27.36 6.92 35.16
N ASP A 396 -28.33 6.99 36.08
CA ASP A 396 -28.93 8.24 36.58
C ASP A 396 -29.18 9.28 35.46
N PRO A 397 -29.93 8.91 34.39
CA PRO A 397 -30.02 9.73 33.20
C PRO A 397 -30.89 10.96 33.45
N LYS A 398 -30.39 12.13 33.05
CA LYS A 398 -31.11 13.40 33.10
C LYS A 398 -31.33 13.93 31.68
N VAL A 399 -32.57 14.09 31.27
CA VAL A 399 -32.91 14.77 30.01
C VAL A 399 -32.67 16.27 30.20
N LEU A 400 -31.78 16.84 29.39
CA LEU A 400 -31.42 18.25 29.40
C LEU A 400 -32.27 19.05 28.40
N LEU A 401 -32.51 18.46 27.23
CA LEU A 401 -33.27 19.07 26.14
C LEU A 401 -34.02 17.97 25.38
N SER A 402 -35.23 18.27 24.91
CA SER A 402 -36.02 17.39 24.04
C SER A 402 -36.64 18.23 22.93
N GLU A 403 -36.41 17.83 21.69
CA GLU A 403 -36.88 18.55 20.51
C GLU A 403 -37.51 17.61 19.49
N GLU A 404 -38.62 18.05 18.89
CA GLU A 404 -39.17 17.35 17.74
C GLU A 404 -38.35 17.67 16.48
N ARG A 405 -38.07 16.61 15.71
CA ARG A 405 -37.48 16.69 14.37
C ARG A 405 -38.36 15.91 13.41
N ARG A 406 -38.14 16.13 12.11
CA ARG A 406 -38.87 15.38 11.08
C ARG A 406 -38.51 13.90 11.19
N GLY A 407 -39.47 13.06 11.58
CA GLY A 407 -39.33 11.60 11.63
C GLY A 407 -38.80 11.02 12.94
N TYR A 408 -38.32 11.83 13.89
CA TYR A 408 -37.80 11.35 15.18
C TYR A 408 -37.86 12.44 16.27
N ILE A 409 -37.73 12.03 17.53
CA ILE A 409 -37.53 12.93 18.68
C ILE A 409 -36.04 12.92 19.02
N ARG A 410 -35.43 14.10 19.21
CA ARG A 410 -34.04 14.23 19.63
C ARG A 410 -33.98 14.68 21.09
N GLN A 411 -33.23 13.95 21.91
CA GLN A 411 -33.00 14.28 23.32
C GLN A 411 -31.51 14.44 23.58
N GLU A 412 -31.12 15.53 24.24
CA GLU A 412 -29.83 15.60 24.90
C GLU A 412 -30.01 15.10 26.32
N ILE A 413 -29.21 14.11 26.70
CA ILE A 413 -29.20 13.51 28.02
C ILE A 413 -27.82 13.64 28.65
N GLU A 414 -27.77 13.57 29.97
CA GLU A 414 -26.54 13.41 30.75
C GLU A 414 -26.65 12.15 31.60
N LEU A 415 -25.63 11.31 31.59
CA LEU A 415 -25.60 10.03 32.31
C LEU A 415 -24.23 9.78 32.94
N ASN A 416 -24.18 8.96 33.99
CA ASN A 416 -22.91 8.53 34.60
C ASN A 416 -22.16 7.58 33.66
N SER A 417 -20.94 7.96 33.29
CA SER A 417 -20.02 7.10 32.56
C SER A 417 -19.21 6.23 33.51
N SER A 418 -18.56 6.85 34.50
CA SER A 418 -17.84 6.21 35.59
C SER A 418 -18.45 6.63 36.95
N PRO A 419 -17.99 6.10 38.09
CA PRO A 419 -18.46 6.54 39.41
C PRO A 419 -18.33 8.05 39.64
N ASP A 420 -17.29 8.68 39.09
CA ASP A 420 -16.95 10.07 39.36
C ASP A 420 -17.13 10.99 38.13
N ARG A 421 -17.54 10.45 36.97
CA ARG A 421 -17.66 11.21 35.71
C ARG A 421 -19.01 11.00 35.02
N ARG A 422 -19.61 12.11 34.61
CA ARG A 422 -20.82 12.16 33.77
C ARG A 422 -20.48 12.57 32.35
N ILE A 423 -21.19 12.00 31.38
CA ILE A 423 -21.09 12.34 29.96
C ILE A 423 -22.44 12.77 29.42
N LYS A 424 -22.41 13.61 28.38
CA LYS A 424 -23.59 14.02 27.65
C LYS A 424 -23.73 13.23 26.35
N ALA A 425 -24.95 12.89 25.98
CA ALA A 425 -25.25 12.16 24.76
C ALA A 425 -26.49 12.72 24.05
N ILE A 426 -26.51 12.63 22.72
CA ILE A 426 -27.71 12.84 21.91
C ILE A 426 -28.33 11.48 21.61
N VAL A 427 -29.56 11.26 22.08
CA VAL A 427 -30.37 10.08 21.79
C VAL A 427 -31.51 10.46 20.87
N THR A 428 -31.80 9.65 19.86
CA THR A 428 -32.98 9.83 19.01
C THR A 428 -33.92 8.65 19.13
N LEU A 429 -35.22 8.94 19.15
CA LEU A 429 -36.30 7.95 19.12
C LEU A 429 -37.05 8.10 17.79
N PRO A 430 -37.10 7.07 16.93
CA PRO A 430 -37.79 7.13 15.66
C PRO A 430 -39.32 7.25 15.88
N ARG A 431 -40.02 7.90 14.93
CA ARG A 431 -41.50 7.95 14.90
C ARG A 431 -42.13 6.91 13.97
N SER A 432 -41.32 6.24 13.16
CA SER A 432 -41.73 5.22 12.21
C SER A 432 -41.19 3.85 12.63
N GLY A 433 -41.90 2.79 12.25
CA GLY A 433 -41.60 1.42 12.67
C GLY A 433 -42.40 0.99 13.90
N THR A 434 -42.09 -0.19 14.44
CA THR A 434 -42.73 -0.73 15.64
C THR A 434 -41.63 -1.18 16.60
N PRO A 435 -41.65 -0.76 17.88
CA PRO A 435 -40.67 -1.22 18.85
C PRO A 435 -40.81 -2.73 19.08
N PRO A 436 -39.73 -3.43 19.46
CA PRO A 436 -38.40 -2.88 19.76
C PRO A 436 -37.62 -2.52 18.48
N TYR A 437 -37.01 -1.33 18.47
CA TYR A 437 -36.26 -0.77 17.35
C TYR A 437 -34.80 -1.23 17.33
N PRO A 438 -34.18 -1.46 16.16
CA PRO A 438 -32.73 -1.56 16.08
C PRO A 438 -32.09 -0.23 16.54
N ALA A 439 -30.86 -0.29 17.03
CA ALA A 439 -30.15 0.89 17.53
C ALA A 439 -28.74 1.01 16.98
N VAL A 440 -28.20 2.23 16.90
CA VAL A 440 -26.84 2.49 16.42
C VAL A 440 -26.12 3.54 17.28
N VAL A 441 -24.95 3.18 17.80
CA VAL A 441 -24.01 4.15 18.40
C VAL A 441 -23.29 4.88 17.26
N CYS A 442 -23.51 6.18 17.16
CA CYS A 442 -23.01 7.05 16.10
C CYS A 442 -21.85 7.91 16.62
N ILE A 443 -20.65 7.72 16.06
CA ILE A 443 -19.41 8.22 16.65
C ILE A 443 -18.75 9.24 15.71
N HIS A 444 -18.42 10.41 16.24
CA HIS A 444 -17.74 11.47 15.50
C HIS A 444 -16.21 11.35 15.60
N GLY A 445 -15.49 11.99 14.69
CA GLY A 445 -14.04 12.10 14.65
C GLY A 445 -13.46 13.37 15.30
N HIS A 446 -12.18 13.64 15.05
CA HIS A 446 -11.47 14.81 15.58
C HIS A 446 -12.17 16.13 15.22
N GLY A 447 -12.16 17.09 16.14
CA GLY A 447 -12.76 18.42 15.95
C GLY A 447 -14.30 18.44 15.90
N GLY A 448 -14.96 17.29 16.00
CA GLY A 448 -16.41 17.17 16.05
C GLY A 448 -16.97 17.15 17.47
N SER A 449 -18.29 16.95 17.56
CA SER A 449 -19.03 16.70 18.80
C SER A 449 -20.17 15.72 18.54
N ARG A 450 -20.86 15.26 19.59
CA ARG A 450 -22.08 14.43 19.50
C ARG A 450 -23.16 14.95 18.54
N TYR A 451 -23.10 16.22 18.14
CA TYR A 451 -24.04 16.84 17.20
C TYR A 451 -23.69 16.63 15.73
N VAL A 452 -22.41 16.55 15.36
CA VAL A 452 -21.98 16.68 13.95
C VAL A 452 -22.43 15.51 13.08
N VAL A 453 -22.63 14.33 13.67
CA VAL A 453 -23.13 13.12 12.99
C VAL A 453 -24.59 13.23 12.53
N TYR A 454 -25.33 14.22 13.02
CA TYR A 454 -26.71 14.53 12.61
C TYR A 454 -26.79 15.63 11.55
N ASP A 455 -25.71 16.34 11.28
CA ASP A 455 -25.67 17.45 10.34
C ASP A 455 -25.42 16.95 8.91
N LYS A 456 -26.36 17.26 8.01
CA LYS A 456 -26.37 16.80 6.61
C LYS A 456 -25.40 17.58 5.70
N SER A 457 -24.85 18.69 6.18
CA SER A 457 -24.02 19.62 5.38
C SER A 457 -22.51 19.32 5.40
N ASN A 458 -22.08 18.35 6.20
CA ASN A 458 -20.67 18.02 6.41
C ASN A 458 -20.32 16.60 5.91
N VAL A 459 -19.06 16.19 6.12
CA VAL A 459 -18.52 14.89 5.68
C VAL A 459 -19.21 13.65 6.30
N TYR A 460 -19.95 13.82 7.40
CA TYR A 460 -20.77 12.76 7.99
C TYR A 460 -22.12 12.59 7.27
N LYS A 461 -22.53 13.56 6.44
CA LYS A 461 -23.78 13.56 5.65
C LYS A 461 -25.03 13.28 6.49
N GLY A 462 -24.99 13.62 7.77
CA GLY A 462 -26.08 13.40 8.72
C GLY A 462 -26.46 11.93 8.88
N PHE A 463 -25.51 10.99 8.82
CA PHE A 463 -25.81 9.56 8.84
C PHE A 463 -26.64 9.12 10.07
N ALA A 464 -26.43 9.75 11.23
CA ALA A 464 -27.22 9.46 12.43
C ALA A 464 -28.68 9.95 12.27
N ALA A 465 -28.89 11.11 11.63
CA ALA A 465 -30.23 11.59 11.33
C ALA A 465 -30.94 10.69 10.30
N ALA A 466 -30.22 10.24 9.26
CA ALA A 466 -30.76 9.33 8.26
C ALA A 466 -31.17 7.97 8.85
N LEU A 467 -30.38 7.42 9.78
CA LEU A 467 -30.74 6.22 10.54
C LEU A 467 -31.97 6.45 11.42
N ALA A 468 -32.03 7.57 12.16
CA ALA A 468 -33.18 7.92 12.98
C ALA A 468 -34.47 8.04 12.14
N GLU A 469 -34.40 8.72 11.00
CA GLU A 469 -35.48 8.84 10.02
C GLU A 469 -35.91 7.47 9.44
N SER A 470 -35.01 6.48 9.45
CA SER A 470 -35.21 5.12 8.91
C SER A 470 -35.64 4.08 9.95
N GLY A 471 -36.03 4.51 11.16
CA GLY A 471 -36.57 3.62 12.19
C GLY A 471 -35.55 3.05 13.18
N TYR A 472 -34.37 3.67 13.31
CA TYR A 472 -33.36 3.27 14.30
C TYR A 472 -33.37 4.22 15.50
N VAL A 473 -33.10 3.70 16.69
CA VAL A 473 -32.68 4.52 17.83
C VAL A 473 -31.20 4.87 17.65
N THR A 474 -30.82 6.14 17.64
CA THR A 474 -29.41 6.52 17.56
C THR A 474 -28.93 7.13 18.86
N ILE A 475 -27.65 6.91 19.21
CA ILE A 475 -27.01 7.58 20.33
C ILE A 475 -25.61 8.06 19.94
N ALA A 476 -25.25 9.28 20.32
CA ALA A 476 -23.92 9.84 20.09
C ALA A 476 -23.41 10.55 21.35
N THR A 477 -22.16 10.31 21.73
CA THR A 477 -21.47 11.03 22.82
C THR A 477 -20.15 11.62 22.30
N ASP A 478 -19.50 12.46 23.09
CA ASP A 478 -18.24 13.07 22.67
C ASP A 478 -17.07 12.11 22.88
N VAL A 479 -16.21 11.99 21.87
CA VAL A 479 -14.94 11.21 21.94
C VAL A 479 -13.73 12.02 21.45
N GLY A 480 -13.91 13.32 21.16
CA GLY A 480 -12.88 14.18 20.56
C GLY A 480 -11.85 14.76 21.52
N GLN A 481 -11.88 14.39 22.82
CA GLN A 481 -10.96 14.92 23.83
C GLN A 481 -9.52 14.51 23.57
N HIS A 482 -8.54 15.34 23.92
CA HIS A 482 -7.10 15.00 23.85
C HIS A 482 -6.45 14.82 25.22
N GLU A 483 -7.19 15.12 26.28
CA GLU A 483 -6.77 14.96 27.66
C GLU A 483 -7.49 13.76 28.28
N VAL A 484 -6.79 13.08 29.18
CA VAL A 484 -7.38 12.02 30.01
C VAL A 484 -8.03 12.70 31.21
N HIS A 485 -9.33 12.50 31.40
CA HIS A 485 -10.06 13.14 32.49
C HIS A 485 -9.94 12.36 33.81
N GLU A 486 -9.74 11.04 33.74
CA GLU A 486 -9.67 10.19 34.93
C GLU A 486 -8.25 9.62 35.17
N THR A 487 -7.71 9.85 36.37
CA THR A 487 -6.40 9.32 36.79
C THR A 487 -6.35 7.81 36.64
N GLY A 488 -5.25 7.31 36.07
CA GLY A 488 -5.07 5.87 35.88
C GLY A 488 -5.79 5.30 34.66
N ARG A 489 -6.37 6.13 33.79
CA ARG A 489 -6.88 5.72 32.47
C ARG A 489 -5.85 5.95 31.36
N THR A 490 -6.16 5.38 30.20
CA THR A 490 -5.58 5.79 28.92
C THR A 490 -6.63 6.61 28.18
N LEU A 491 -6.21 7.52 27.29
CA LEU A 491 -7.13 8.30 26.47
C LEU A 491 -8.08 7.40 25.65
N MET A 492 -7.51 6.37 25.01
CA MET A 492 -8.28 5.39 24.23
C MET A 492 -9.25 4.60 25.11
N GLY A 493 -8.80 4.16 26.29
CA GLY A 493 -9.65 3.45 27.25
C GLY A 493 -10.85 4.28 27.69
N GLU A 494 -10.64 5.56 28.03
CA GLU A 494 -11.72 6.46 28.44
C GLU A 494 -12.74 6.68 27.33
N ARG A 495 -12.28 6.99 26.10
CA ARG A 495 -13.15 7.11 24.91
C ARG A 495 -13.96 5.84 24.66
N LEU A 496 -13.31 4.67 24.72
CA LEU A 496 -13.96 3.38 24.51
C LEU A 496 -15.01 3.12 25.59
N TRP A 497 -14.72 3.45 26.84
CA TRP A 497 -15.66 3.28 27.93
C TRP A 497 -16.92 4.12 27.71
N ASP A 498 -16.78 5.38 27.33
CA ASP A 498 -17.92 6.29 27.08
C ASP A 498 -18.87 5.75 25.98
N VAL A 499 -18.31 5.20 24.90
CA VAL A 499 -19.14 4.58 23.85
C VAL A 499 -19.68 3.20 24.25
N LYS A 500 -19.02 2.44 25.14
CA LYS A 500 -19.60 1.23 25.75
C LYS A 500 -20.78 1.56 26.66
N ARG A 501 -20.71 2.68 27.40
CA ARG A 501 -21.82 3.19 28.22
C ARG A 501 -23.05 3.55 27.38
N CYS A 502 -22.85 3.95 26.12
CA CYS A 502 -23.95 4.14 25.18
C CYS A 502 -24.68 2.82 24.87
N ILE A 503 -23.96 1.70 24.68
CA ILE A 503 -24.56 0.37 24.50
C ILE A 503 -25.35 -0.03 25.74
N ASP A 504 -24.76 0.14 26.93
CA ASP A 504 -25.44 -0.17 28.19
C ASP A 504 -26.76 0.61 28.32
N TYR A 505 -26.76 1.90 27.96
CA TYR A 505 -27.95 2.75 28.02
C TYR A 505 -29.01 2.27 27.03
N LEU A 506 -28.63 1.95 25.80
CA LEU A 506 -29.53 1.38 24.80
C LEU A 506 -30.17 0.07 25.27
N GLU A 507 -29.41 -0.85 25.89
CA GLU A 507 -29.95 -2.11 26.43
C GLU A 507 -30.92 -1.91 27.61
N SER A 508 -30.85 -0.76 28.29
CA SER A 508 -31.77 -0.40 29.36
C SER A 508 -33.12 0.11 28.86
N MET A 509 -33.19 0.54 27.59
CA MET A 509 -34.41 1.08 27.00
C MET A 509 -35.38 -0.05 26.62
N PRO A 510 -36.67 0.02 26.99
CA PRO A 510 -37.65 -1.01 26.65
C PRO A 510 -37.94 -1.06 25.14
N ASP A 511 -37.77 0.07 24.45
CA ASP A 511 -38.06 0.21 23.02
C ASP A 511 -36.90 -0.21 22.11
N VAL A 512 -35.79 -0.72 22.64
CA VAL A 512 -34.61 -1.13 21.85
C VAL A 512 -34.51 -2.65 21.74
N ASP A 513 -34.28 -3.15 20.52
CA ASP A 513 -33.96 -4.55 20.27
C ASP A 513 -32.49 -4.80 20.62
N LYS A 514 -32.28 -5.42 21.77
CA LYS A 514 -30.95 -5.73 22.33
C LYS A 514 -30.13 -6.66 21.44
N THR A 515 -30.76 -7.35 20.49
CA THR A 515 -30.07 -8.22 19.51
C THR A 515 -29.65 -7.48 18.24
N ALA A 516 -30.05 -6.21 18.09
CA ALA A 516 -29.87 -5.41 16.88
C ALA A 516 -29.24 -4.04 17.17
N ILE A 517 -28.19 -4.02 17.98
CA ILE A 517 -27.42 -2.80 18.29
C ILE A 517 -26.15 -2.76 17.44
N GLY A 518 -25.99 -1.77 16.57
CA GLY A 518 -24.78 -1.55 15.79
C GLY A 518 -23.95 -0.35 16.25
N CYS A 519 -22.82 -0.13 15.58
CA CYS A 519 -22.05 1.12 15.71
C CYS A 519 -21.52 1.60 14.35
N ALA A 520 -21.43 2.91 14.19
CA ALA A 520 -20.85 3.54 13.02
C ALA A 520 -20.08 4.82 13.34
N GLY A 521 -19.03 5.11 12.58
CA GLY A 521 -18.33 6.39 12.68
C GLY A 521 -17.34 6.65 11.56
N LEU A 522 -16.88 7.90 11.46
CA LEU A 522 -15.92 8.39 10.48
C LEU A 522 -14.64 8.88 11.15
N SER A 523 -13.46 8.61 10.58
CA SER A 523 -12.15 9.07 11.08
C SER A 523 -11.82 8.46 12.45
N LEU A 524 -11.49 9.27 13.47
CA LEU A 524 -11.48 8.81 14.87
C LEU A 524 -12.81 8.14 15.26
N GLY A 525 -13.95 8.54 14.69
CA GLY A 525 -15.21 7.82 14.88
C GLY A 525 -15.19 6.41 14.30
N GLY A 526 -14.51 6.20 13.17
CA GLY A 526 -14.28 4.88 12.57
C GLY A 526 -13.32 4.02 13.42
N GLU A 527 -12.26 4.64 13.96
CA GLU A 527 -11.39 4.04 14.96
C GLU A 527 -12.18 3.56 16.19
N MET A 528 -13.03 4.43 16.73
CA MET A 528 -13.85 4.11 17.89
C MET A 528 -14.93 3.09 17.57
N ALA A 529 -15.49 3.07 16.35
CA ALA A 529 -16.42 2.03 15.91
C ALA A 529 -15.72 0.67 15.84
N MET A 530 -14.49 0.62 15.34
CA MET A 530 -13.63 -0.58 15.37
C MET A 530 -13.41 -1.03 16.82
N TRP A 531 -12.93 -0.16 17.71
CA TRP A 531 -12.65 -0.52 19.10
C TRP A 531 -13.91 -0.98 19.85
N LEU A 532 -15.03 -0.27 19.69
CA LEU A 532 -16.30 -0.63 20.30
C LEU A 532 -16.78 -2.01 19.84
N ALA A 533 -16.79 -2.26 18.52
CA ALA A 533 -17.18 -3.55 17.98
C ALA A 533 -16.20 -4.66 18.40
N ALA A 534 -14.90 -4.39 18.44
CA ALA A 534 -13.86 -5.34 18.83
C ALA A 534 -13.98 -5.77 20.30
N MET A 535 -14.26 -4.82 21.19
CA MET A 535 -14.21 -5.01 22.65
C MET A 535 -15.59 -5.23 23.30
N ASP A 536 -16.68 -5.00 22.58
CA ASP A 536 -18.05 -5.26 23.04
C ASP A 536 -18.78 -6.22 22.10
N GLU A 537 -19.01 -7.45 22.57
CA GLU A 537 -19.62 -8.51 21.77
C GLU A 537 -21.14 -8.31 21.56
N ARG A 538 -21.77 -7.33 22.23
CA ARG A 538 -23.17 -6.95 22.02
C ARG A 538 -23.41 -6.17 20.73
N VAL A 539 -22.36 -5.56 20.16
CA VAL A 539 -22.45 -4.89 18.85
C VAL A 539 -22.72 -5.95 17.79
N ALA A 540 -23.90 -5.93 17.19
CA ALA A 540 -24.36 -6.88 16.17
C ALA A 540 -23.82 -6.58 14.77
N ALA A 541 -23.54 -5.32 14.43
CA ALA A 541 -22.95 -4.91 13.14
C ALA A 541 -22.15 -3.61 13.27
N CYS A 542 -21.05 -3.48 12.51
CA CYS A 542 -20.15 -2.31 12.59
C CYS A 542 -19.88 -1.71 11.20
N VAL A 543 -19.96 -0.39 11.10
CA VAL A 543 -19.47 0.39 9.94
C VAL A 543 -18.34 1.31 10.38
N SER A 544 -17.14 1.11 9.86
CA SER A 544 -15.98 1.98 10.12
C SER A 544 -15.59 2.73 8.86
N SER A 545 -15.86 4.03 8.81
CA SER A 545 -15.60 4.87 7.64
C SER A 545 -14.34 5.71 7.82
N GLY A 546 -13.57 5.87 6.75
CA GLY A 546 -12.38 6.73 6.70
C GLY A 546 -11.36 6.41 7.78
N PHE A 547 -11.11 5.13 8.07
CA PHE A 547 -10.12 4.75 9.10
C PHE A 547 -9.28 3.53 8.76
N LEU A 548 -9.80 2.52 8.04
CA LEU A 548 -9.05 1.28 7.80
C LEU A 548 -7.71 1.58 7.12
N THR A 549 -6.62 1.36 7.85
CA THR A 549 -5.23 1.60 7.46
C THR A 549 -4.29 0.70 8.29
N ILE A 550 -2.99 0.97 8.29
CA ILE A 550 -1.98 0.31 9.13
C ILE A 550 -1.36 1.30 10.12
N MET A 551 -0.89 0.81 11.27
CA MET A 551 -0.26 1.67 12.30
C MET A 551 0.92 2.47 11.76
N ASP A 552 1.72 1.90 10.85
CA ASP A 552 2.85 2.62 10.23
C ASP A 552 2.37 3.92 9.56
N GLN A 553 1.22 3.96 8.89
CA GLN A 553 0.67 5.19 8.29
C GLN A 553 0.25 6.21 9.36
N MET A 554 -0.33 5.73 10.46
CA MET A 554 -0.80 6.58 11.55
C MET A 554 0.33 7.20 12.40
N GLU A 555 1.56 6.70 12.30
CA GLU A 555 2.71 7.23 13.05
C GLU A 555 3.39 8.44 12.38
N HIS A 556 3.21 8.65 11.06
CA HIS A 556 3.94 9.70 10.34
C HIS A 556 3.13 11.00 10.23
N ASP A 557 1.85 10.92 9.86
CA ASP A 557 1.07 12.09 9.41
C ASP A 557 -0.18 12.36 10.26
N HIS A 558 -0.36 11.65 11.38
CA HIS A 558 -1.59 11.70 12.18
C HIS A 558 -1.31 12.03 13.64
N CYS A 559 -2.33 12.56 14.34
CA CYS A 559 -2.29 12.73 15.78
C CYS A 559 -2.01 11.39 16.48
N LEU A 560 -1.03 11.35 17.39
CA LEU A 560 -0.66 10.12 18.12
C LEU A 560 -1.62 9.74 19.26
N CYS A 561 -2.79 10.37 19.37
CA CYS A 561 -3.76 10.10 20.45
C CYS A 561 -4.35 8.68 20.46
N TRP A 562 -4.16 7.93 19.37
CA TRP A 562 -4.51 6.51 19.25
C TRP A 562 -3.49 5.60 19.95
N LYS A 563 -2.24 6.05 20.11
CA LYS A 563 -1.11 5.23 20.54
C LYS A 563 -1.00 5.22 22.07
N PHE A 564 -0.80 4.03 22.62
CA PHE A 564 -0.53 3.80 24.03
C PHE A 564 0.45 2.62 24.20
N ASP A 565 1.13 2.58 25.34
CA ASP A 565 2.17 1.59 25.62
C ASP A 565 1.65 0.15 25.49
N GLY A 566 2.42 -0.70 24.81
CA GLY A 566 2.10 -2.11 24.60
C GLY A 566 1.20 -2.40 23.39
N LEU A 567 0.62 -1.37 22.74
CA LEU A 567 -0.24 -1.58 21.57
C LEU A 567 0.53 -2.17 20.39
N ARG A 568 1.67 -1.57 20.02
CA ARG A 568 2.44 -1.92 18.81
C ARG A 568 3.10 -3.29 18.93
N GLU A 569 3.53 -3.67 20.13
CA GLU A 569 4.10 -4.97 20.45
C GLU A 569 3.05 -6.08 20.40
N LEU A 570 1.78 -5.73 20.58
CA LEU A 570 0.68 -6.68 20.66
C LEU A 570 0.01 -6.91 19.30
N ALA A 571 -0.38 -5.84 18.61
CA ALA A 571 -1.31 -5.91 17.48
C ALA A 571 -1.11 -4.77 16.47
N ASP A 572 -1.79 -4.89 15.33
CA ASP A 572 -2.06 -3.80 14.38
C ASP A 572 -3.58 -3.63 14.20
N PHE A 573 -4.02 -2.60 13.46
CA PHE A 573 -5.45 -2.35 13.28
C PHE A 573 -6.19 -3.54 12.68
N ALA A 574 -5.59 -4.28 11.75
CA ALA A 574 -6.19 -5.48 11.17
C ALA A 574 -6.48 -6.58 12.21
N ASP A 575 -5.65 -6.72 13.25
CA ASP A 575 -5.91 -7.69 14.32
C ASP A 575 -7.05 -7.21 15.23
N ILE A 576 -7.16 -5.90 15.46
CA ILE A 576 -8.26 -5.32 16.25
C ILE A 576 -9.59 -5.50 15.50
N TYR A 577 -9.65 -5.18 14.21
CA TYR A 577 -10.82 -5.47 13.36
C TYR A 577 -11.18 -6.96 13.33
N SER A 578 -10.17 -7.84 13.40
CA SER A 578 -10.40 -9.29 13.44
C SER A 578 -11.14 -9.75 14.70
N LEU A 579 -11.16 -8.97 15.78
CA LEU A 579 -12.02 -9.23 16.96
C LEU A 579 -13.51 -9.03 16.66
N VAL A 580 -13.89 -8.40 15.56
CA VAL A 580 -15.31 -8.24 15.20
C VAL A 580 -15.90 -9.57 14.68
N ALA A 581 -15.07 -10.39 14.03
CA ALA A 581 -15.50 -11.66 13.44
C ALA A 581 -16.22 -12.56 14.47
N PRO A 582 -17.29 -13.26 14.08
CA PRO A 582 -17.83 -13.38 12.72
C PRO A 582 -18.95 -12.37 12.43
N ARG A 583 -19.10 -11.32 13.25
CA ARG A 583 -20.19 -10.36 13.14
C ARG A 583 -19.99 -9.45 11.92
N PRO A 584 -21.07 -8.98 11.27
CA PRO A 584 -20.97 -8.07 10.13
C PRO A 584 -20.07 -6.85 10.39
N LEU A 585 -19.13 -6.61 9.47
CA LEU A 585 -18.22 -5.47 9.43
C LEU A 585 -18.15 -4.88 8.02
N GLN A 586 -18.37 -3.58 7.88
CA GLN A 586 -18.05 -2.82 6.68
C GLN A 586 -17.02 -1.75 7.00
N CYS A 587 -15.93 -1.71 6.24
CA CYS A 587 -15.00 -0.60 6.24
C CYS A 587 -15.25 0.26 5.00
N GLN A 588 -15.21 1.59 5.12
CA GLN A 588 -15.39 2.51 3.99
C GLN A 588 -14.12 3.36 3.80
N ASN A 589 -13.63 3.48 2.57
CA ASN A 589 -12.48 4.34 2.22
C ASN A 589 -12.73 5.05 0.88
N GLY A 590 -12.35 6.32 0.80
CA GLY A 590 -12.47 7.14 -0.40
C GLY A 590 -11.26 7.04 -1.33
N LEU A 591 -11.49 6.99 -2.64
CA LEU A 591 -10.43 7.02 -3.65
C LEU A 591 -9.75 8.40 -3.78
N ALA A 592 -10.43 9.47 -3.37
CA ALA A 592 -9.89 10.83 -3.38
C ALA A 592 -9.29 11.25 -2.02
N GLU A 593 -9.04 10.30 -1.12
CA GLU A 593 -8.26 10.54 0.11
C GLU A 593 -6.85 11.07 -0.25
N PRO A 594 -6.35 12.10 0.46
CA PRO A 594 -4.96 12.54 0.28
C PRO A 594 -3.97 11.39 0.53
N PRO A 595 -2.81 11.36 -0.16
CA PRO A 595 -1.82 10.28 0.00
C PRO A 595 -1.30 10.06 1.43
N THR A 596 -1.42 11.06 2.28
CA THR A 596 -1.00 11.03 3.70
C THR A 596 -2.09 10.53 4.65
N MET A 597 -3.31 10.25 4.17
CA MET A 597 -4.49 9.87 4.97
C MET A 597 -4.82 8.38 4.84
N PHE A 598 -6.10 8.03 4.61
CA PHE A 598 -6.63 6.66 4.67
C PHE A 598 -6.77 6.03 3.27
N VAL A 599 -5.66 5.99 2.53
CA VAL A 599 -5.65 5.54 1.14
C VAL A 599 -6.09 4.07 0.97
N VAL A 600 -6.84 3.81 -0.11
CA VAL A 600 -7.43 2.49 -0.41
C VAL A 600 -6.40 1.35 -0.51
N PRO A 601 -5.18 1.53 -1.06
CA PRO A 601 -4.18 0.45 -1.09
C PRO A 601 -3.83 -0.10 0.30
N LEU A 602 -3.68 0.76 1.30
CA LEU A 602 -3.42 0.36 2.68
C LEU A 602 -4.64 -0.31 3.32
N ALA A 603 -5.84 0.23 3.05
CA ALA A 603 -7.09 -0.38 3.50
C ALA A 603 -7.26 -1.81 2.97
N ARG A 604 -6.94 -2.04 1.69
CA ARG A 604 -6.96 -3.38 1.07
C ARG A 604 -5.95 -4.32 1.70
N ARG A 605 -4.74 -3.84 1.98
CA ARG A 605 -3.71 -4.63 2.66
C ARG A 605 -4.20 -5.10 4.02
N ALA A 606 -4.76 -4.20 4.83
CA ALA A 606 -5.34 -4.55 6.12
C ALA A 606 -6.55 -5.51 5.96
N MET A 607 -7.43 -5.27 4.98
CA MET A 607 -8.59 -6.11 4.71
C MET A 607 -8.23 -7.55 4.33
N LYS A 608 -7.11 -7.77 3.61
CA LYS A 608 -6.61 -9.13 3.34
C LYS A 608 -6.30 -9.89 4.63
N GLU A 609 -5.71 -9.23 5.62
CA GLU A 609 -5.42 -9.85 6.92
C GLU A 609 -6.73 -10.12 7.71
N ILE A 610 -7.69 -9.18 7.68
CA ILE A 610 -8.99 -9.31 8.37
C ILE A 610 -9.81 -10.49 7.79
N ARG A 611 -9.84 -10.66 6.47
CA ARG A 611 -10.63 -11.71 5.79
C ARG A 611 -10.24 -13.14 6.22
N LEU A 612 -9.02 -13.36 6.71
CA LEU A 612 -8.56 -14.66 7.17
C LEU A 612 -9.44 -15.19 8.31
N ILE A 613 -9.70 -14.39 9.34
CA ILE A 613 -10.51 -14.85 10.47
C ILE A 613 -11.98 -15.06 10.09
N TYR A 614 -12.54 -14.22 9.21
CA TYR A 614 -13.91 -14.39 8.73
C TYR A 614 -14.08 -15.71 7.95
N SER A 615 -13.07 -16.09 7.16
CA SER A 615 -13.01 -17.37 6.47
C SER A 615 -12.91 -18.53 7.47
N ASP A 616 -12.00 -18.46 8.44
CA ASP A 616 -11.81 -19.48 9.48
C ASP A 616 -13.05 -19.67 10.38
N MET A 617 -13.86 -18.62 10.53
CA MET A 617 -15.12 -18.66 11.28
C MET A 617 -16.34 -19.03 10.42
N GLY A 618 -16.14 -19.30 9.13
CA GLY A 618 -17.20 -19.73 8.19
C GLY A 618 -18.18 -18.63 7.81
N LYS A 619 -17.77 -17.36 7.86
CA LYS A 619 -18.57 -16.18 7.49
C LYS A 619 -17.77 -15.21 6.61
N PRO A 620 -17.17 -15.65 5.48
CA PRO A 620 -16.34 -14.80 4.63
C PRO A 620 -17.09 -13.55 4.10
N ASP A 621 -18.40 -13.66 3.88
CA ASP A 621 -19.23 -12.57 3.33
C ASP A 621 -19.72 -11.56 4.39
N ASN A 622 -19.38 -11.76 5.66
CA ASN A 622 -19.73 -10.83 6.74
C ASN A 622 -18.71 -9.67 6.87
N VAL A 623 -17.67 -9.62 6.04
CA VAL A 623 -16.74 -8.50 6.01
C VAL A 623 -16.61 -7.90 4.62
N SER A 624 -16.64 -6.57 4.53
CA SER A 624 -16.53 -5.85 3.26
C SER A 624 -15.68 -4.59 3.39
N LEU A 625 -15.00 -4.23 2.30
CA LEU A 625 -14.38 -2.92 2.10
C LEU A 625 -15.17 -2.21 1.00
N ALA A 626 -15.97 -1.22 1.37
CA ALA A 626 -16.70 -0.36 0.46
C ALA A 626 -15.78 0.80 0.03
N VAL A 627 -15.43 0.82 -1.25
CA VAL A 627 -14.60 1.88 -1.84
C VAL A 627 -15.51 2.85 -2.58
N HIS A 628 -15.45 4.13 -2.24
CA HIS A 628 -16.24 5.18 -2.89
C HIS A 628 -15.36 6.21 -3.61
N ARG A 629 -15.96 6.99 -4.52
CA ARG A 629 -15.26 7.99 -5.35
C ARG A 629 -14.93 9.29 -4.60
N GLY A 630 -15.51 9.50 -3.42
CA GLY A 630 -15.32 10.69 -2.60
C GLY A 630 -13.97 10.75 -1.86
N GLU A 631 -13.79 11.81 -1.09
CA GLU A 631 -12.63 12.07 -0.22
C GLU A 631 -12.86 11.43 1.18
N HIS A 632 -12.47 12.14 2.25
CA HIS A 632 -12.64 11.72 3.64
C HIS A 632 -14.08 11.93 4.15
N GLU A 633 -14.99 11.05 3.77
CA GLU A 633 -16.42 11.17 4.05
C GLU A 633 -17.12 9.82 4.28
N VAL A 634 -18.35 9.86 4.78
CA VAL A 634 -19.23 8.68 4.89
C VAL A 634 -19.86 8.37 3.54
N ASP A 635 -19.80 7.09 3.12
CA ASP A 635 -20.66 6.55 2.07
C ASP A 635 -22.03 6.19 2.67
N LEU A 636 -22.91 7.20 2.69
CA LEU A 636 -24.21 7.11 3.35
C LEU A 636 -25.12 6.02 2.75
N PRO A 637 -25.29 5.90 1.41
CA PRO A 637 -26.06 4.80 0.83
C PRO A 637 -25.55 3.42 1.26
N GLY A 638 -24.23 3.18 1.18
CA GLY A 638 -23.63 1.91 1.58
C GLY A 638 -23.81 1.59 3.07
N LEU A 639 -23.72 2.61 3.94
CA LEU A 639 -23.96 2.47 5.38
C LEU A 639 -25.42 2.08 5.68
N LEU A 640 -26.39 2.74 5.05
CA LEU A 640 -27.81 2.47 5.27
C LEU A 640 -28.19 1.07 4.77
N GLU A 641 -27.73 0.69 3.57
CA GLU A 641 -27.96 -0.64 3.02
C GLU A 641 -27.38 -1.74 3.94
N PHE A 642 -26.18 -1.51 4.47
CA PHE A 642 -25.52 -2.44 5.38
C PHE A 642 -26.32 -2.67 6.66
N PHE A 643 -26.78 -1.60 7.33
CA PHE A 643 -27.57 -1.76 8.55
C PHE A 643 -28.98 -2.27 8.30
N GLU A 644 -29.60 -1.94 7.17
CA GLU A 644 -30.88 -2.53 6.76
C GLU A 644 -30.75 -4.04 6.65
N LYS A 645 -29.69 -4.53 5.97
CA LYS A 645 -29.42 -5.96 5.78
C LYS A 645 -29.13 -6.69 7.09
N HIS A 646 -28.45 -6.06 8.05
CA HIS A 646 -27.85 -6.75 9.19
C HIS A 646 -28.53 -6.51 10.54
N LEU A 647 -29.28 -5.41 10.71
CA LEU A 647 -29.95 -5.09 11.98
C LEU A 647 -31.46 -5.15 11.90
N LYS A 648 -32.08 -4.93 10.73
CA LYS A 648 -33.53 -5.14 10.60
C LYS A 648 -33.83 -6.60 10.35
N LYS A 649 -34.80 -7.13 11.11
CA LYS A 649 -35.37 -8.45 10.87
C LYS A 649 -36.21 -8.35 9.59
N ARG A 650 -35.96 -9.26 8.65
CA ARG A 650 -36.80 -9.43 7.45
C ARG A 650 -38.18 -9.94 7.81
#